data_AF-A0A2N2N7W3-F1
#
_entry.id   AF-A0A2N2N7W3-F1
#
_cell.length_a   1.000
_cell.length_b   1.000
_cell.length_c   1.000
_cell.angle_alpha   90.00
_cell.angle_beta   90.00
_cell.angle_gamma   90.00
#
_symmetry.space_group_name_H-M   'P 1'
#
loop_
_entity.id
_entity.type
_entity.pdbx_description
1 polymer ?
#
loop_
_entity_poly.entity_id
_entity_poly.type
_entity_poly.pdbx_seq_one_letter_code
_entity_poly.pdbx_strand_id
1 'polypeptide(L)'
;MEIDPAIREKIINLPPNSPDRFGEILKLLANNAMPKKYRSEVIYLSDKLYIDRSIVNSHIKGTYNSVAKKYLSEEHFQNYIFHFYNKENKFYTFEEKVQRAKEIIQLARCAGKNCFTSLLMDNRYRLLLDEEVFDNLIGNSSDFGFQENNIFVNRADIVSQILNCSEECKINGNKIILFGPDGSGKKTIIRKIESILRDNFSFHKTLIANFNSCPTKQDILRSWYYNVVGELPIFTISSQELESAKKQITYRLKEHSYLLVFTDIKTPSDIQIFPHNNLKGSLIIITTSSKQVVDTLVEENDQVINIEGFSDNQAVEFFQKLGWGNTSGDFKSIAKLNSLVNGIPYSLYYSFHYSKNNSLADCIEILEQGNPSDIENPDISEIYLPTNKIIEKLGLQNQRLFTKMGNIPRLASYDKLFFSYLINRSNPTSFIDALSNFGLLIKYNNKNYAIYQLTHNYLKYQYSLLKLPNNNNYLWVYDAIKSEYYKPFLITEEKKLFKNIYRAPNERWATKRISHFRKFIRDRNIKFFNLRSVMAEWNFYFPPSHLIQSNEFVLYYSIFRKFLIKNIVISFTEAIASLLFLNILFKLHEIIQTTNSLSILILSVVLVFSMIVCIICLLLYDKKILVNFLRFLDFVWQKTSTSDSMVEL
;
A
#
# COMPACT_ATOMS: atom_id res chain seq x y z
N MET A 1 -49.82 6.87 -6.50
CA MET A 1 -50.21 5.56 -5.93
C MET A 1 -49.66 5.35 -4.52
N GLU A 2 -50.38 4.66 -3.63
CA GLU A 2 -49.82 4.21 -2.36
C GLU A 2 -49.28 2.79 -2.54
N ILE A 3 -47.98 2.60 -2.35
CA ILE A 3 -47.33 1.29 -2.49
C ILE A 3 -47.66 0.47 -1.25
N ASP A 4 -48.19 -0.73 -1.47
CA ASP A 4 -48.51 -1.71 -0.44
C ASP A 4 -47.31 -1.90 0.53
N PRO A 5 -47.51 -1.80 1.86
CA PRO A 5 -46.45 -2.00 2.86
C PRO A 5 -45.66 -3.30 2.66
N ALA A 6 -46.30 -4.40 2.25
CA ALA A 6 -45.64 -5.67 2.01
C ALA A 6 -44.68 -5.62 0.80
N ILE A 7 -44.97 -4.76 -0.19
CA ILE A 7 -44.06 -4.52 -1.32
C ILE A 7 -42.87 -3.67 -0.85
N ARG A 8 -43.10 -2.66 0.00
CA ARG A 8 -42.03 -1.81 0.55
C ARG A 8 -41.01 -2.60 1.36
N GLU A 9 -41.48 -3.49 2.23
CA GLU A 9 -40.61 -4.37 3.01
C GLU A 9 -39.75 -5.26 2.11
N LYS A 10 -40.32 -5.79 1.02
CA LYS A 10 -39.57 -6.56 0.03
C LYS A 10 -38.52 -5.71 -0.69
N ILE A 11 -38.82 -4.45 -0.99
CA ILE A 11 -37.88 -3.52 -1.64
C ILE A 11 -36.64 -3.28 -0.77
N ILE A 12 -36.83 -3.01 0.53
CA ILE A 12 -35.72 -2.70 1.46
C ILE A 12 -34.74 -3.88 1.57
N ASN A 13 -35.25 -5.11 1.44
CA ASN A 13 -34.47 -6.34 1.58
C ASN A 13 -33.92 -6.90 0.26
N LEU A 14 -33.97 -6.14 -0.84
CA LEU A 14 -33.46 -6.65 -2.12
C LEU A 14 -31.95 -6.85 -2.10
N PRO A 15 -31.42 -7.95 -2.67
CA PRO A 15 -29.98 -8.08 -2.88
C PRO A 15 -29.49 -7.13 -4.00
N PRO A 16 -28.25 -6.61 -3.92
CA PRO A 16 -27.66 -5.79 -4.99
C PRO A 16 -27.38 -6.63 -6.25
N ASN A 17 -27.32 -5.97 -7.41
CA ASN A 17 -27.03 -6.56 -8.73
C ASN A 17 -27.83 -7.84 -9.03
N SER A 18 -29.12 -7.83 -8.71
CA SER A 18 -30.05 -8.95 -8.91
C SER A 18 -31.22 -8.54 -9.84
N PRO A 19 -30.98 -8.47 -11.16
CA PRO A 19 -31.96 -8.17 -12.22
C PRO A 19 -33.31 -8.88 -12.13
N ASP A 20 -33.27 -10.16 -11.80
CA ASP A 20 -34.41 -11.06 -11.60
C ASP A 20 -35.28 -10.58 -10.44
N ARG A 21 -34.67 -10.26 -9.30
CA ARG A 21 -35.36 -9.70 -8.13
C ARG A 21 -35.93 -8.32 -8.40
N PHE A 22 -35.21 -7.50 -9.17
CA PHE A 22 -35.75 -6.22 -9.63
C PHE A 22 -36.99 -6.42 -10.52
N GLY A 23 -36.95 -7.38 -11.46
CA GLY A 23 -38.08 -7.72 -12.32
C GLY A 23 -39.31 -8.21 -11.55
N GLU A 24 -39.12 -9.04 -10.53
CA GLU A 24 -40.19 -9.48 -9.62
C GLU A 24 -40.86 -8.29 -8.92
N ILE A 25 -40.07 -7.35 -8.39
CA ILE A 25 -40.59 -6.16 -7.72
C ILE A 25 -41.28 -5.22 -8.71
N LEU A 26 -40.72 -5.04 -9.90
CA LEU A 26 -41.33 -4.25 -10.96
C LEU A 26 -42.71 -4.81 -11.33
N LYS A 27 -42.85 -6.14 -11.38
CA LYS A 27 -44.14 -6.81 -11.61
C LYS A 27 -45.12 -6.56 -10.46
N LEU A 28 -44.66 -6.63 -9.21
CA LEU A 28 -45.50 -6.36 -8.03
C LEU A 28 -45.97 -4.90 -8.00
N LEU A 29 -45.07 -3.95 -8.26
CA LEU A 29 -45.39 -2.54 -8.36
C LEU A 29 -46.39 -2.27 -9.49
N ALA A 30 -46.19 -2.89 -10.66
CA ALA A 30 -47.11 -2.76 -11.77
C ALA A 30 -48.50 -3.34 -11.44
N ASN A 31 -48.58 -4.51 -10.80
CA ASN A 31 -49.86 -5.08 -10.36
C ASN A 31 -50.60 -4.21 -9.35
N ASN A 32 -49.86 -3.60 -8.42
CA ASN A 32 -50.42 -2.66 -7.46
C ASN A 32 -50.95 -1.38 -8.15
N ALA A 33 -50.32 -0.97 -9.26
CA ALA A 33 -50.66 0.25 -10.00
C ALA A 33 -51.68 0.09 -11.13
N MET A 34 -51.81 -1.12 -11.65
CA MET A 34 -52.48 -1.40 -12.90
C MET A 34 -54.00 -1.27 -12.75
N PRO A 35 -54.67 -0.38 -13.52
CA PRO A 35 -56.13 -0.33 -13.54
C PRO A 35 -56.72 -1.64 -14.10
N LYS A 36 -57.89 -2.05 -13.60
CA LYS A 36 -58.58 -3.31 -13.97
C LYS A 36 -58.78 -3.53 -15.48
N LYS A 37 -58.73 -2.47 -16.30
CA LYS A 37 -58.85 -2.55 -17.77
C LYS A 37 -57.65 -3.21 -18.47
N TYR A 38 -56.49 -3.24 -17.82
CA TYR A 38 -55.30 -3.89 -18.36
C TYR A 38 -55.26 -5.36 -17.95
N ARG A 39 -54.99 -6.23 -18.92
CA ARG A 39 -54.94 -7.70 -18.72
C ARG A 39 -53.57 -8.22 -18.31
N SER A 40 -52.53 -7.38 -18.38
CA SER A 40 -51.15 -7.74 -18.03
C SER A 40 -50.34 -6.48 -17.71
N GLU A 41 -49.43 -6.64 -16.75
CA GLU A 41 -48.44 -5.68 -16.30
C GLU A 41 -47.54 -5.20 -17.45
N VAL A 42 -47.22 -6.10 -18.39
CA VAL A 42 -46.41 -5.79 -19.57
C VAL A 42 -47.12 -4.79 -20.46
N ILE A 43 -48.42 -5.01 -20.72
CA ILE A 43 -49.24 -4.11 -21.55
C ILE A 43 -49.39 -2.78 -20.83
N TYR A 44 -49.67 -2.82 -19.53
CA TYR A 44 -49.81 -1.61 -18.71
C TYR A 44 -48.57 -0.72 -18.75
N LEU A 45 -47.39 -1.27 -18.44
CA LEU A 45 -46.14 -0.50 -18.42
C LEU A 45 -45.72 -0.05 -19.82
N SER A 46 -45.92 -0.90 -20.83
CA SER A 46 -45.62 -0.56 -22.23
C SER A 46 -46.46 0.63 -22.69
N ASP A 47 -47.77 0.58 -22.48
CA ASP A 47 -48.69 1.64 -22.90
C ASP A 47 -48.51 2.92 -22.08
N LYS A 48 -48.12 2.81 -20.79
CA LYS A 48 -47.94 3.97 -19.90
C LYS A 48 -46.61 4.69 -20.09
N LEU A 49 -45.56 3.95 -20.38
CA LEU A 49 -44.20 4.50 -20.48
C LEU A 49 -43.72 4.60 -21.92
N TYR A 50 -44.55 4.19 -22.89
CA TYR A 50 -44.21 4.12 -24.31
C TYR A 50 -42.95 3.26 -24.59
N ILE A 51 -42.78 2.18 -23.82
CA ILE A 51 -41.68 1.22 -23.98
C ILE A 51 -42.19 -0.01 -24.73
N ASP A 52 -41.40 -0.54 -25.66
CA ASP A 52 -41.78 -1.76 -26.40
C ASP A 52 -42.10 -2.94 -25.47
N ARG A 53 -43.20 -3.67 -25.77
CA ARG A 53 -43.69 -4.78 -24.93
C ARG A 53 -42.65 -5.88 -24.74
N SER A 54 -41.84 -6.17 -25.75
CA SER A 54 -40.80 -7.20 -25.66
C SER A 54 -39.67 -6.80 -24.72
N ILE A 55 -39.36 -5.50 -24.63
CA ILE A 55 -38.39 -4.91 -23.71
C ILE A 55 -38.94 -4.95 -22.28
N VAL A 56 -40.17 -4.47 -22.06
CA VAL A 56 -40.83 -4.52 -20.75
C VAL A 56 -40.93 -5.96 -20.22
N ASN A 57 -41.30 -6.92 -21.08
CA ASN A 57 -41.35 -8.33 -20.71
C ASN A 57 -39.97 -8.89 -20.31
N SER A 58 -38.90 -8.41 -20.97
CA SER A 58 -37.52 -8.76 -20.59
C SER A 58 -37.14 -8.20 -19.22
N HIS A 59 -37.56 -6.95 -18.93
CA HIS A 59 -37.30 -6.31 -17.64
C HIS A 59 -38.05 -6.98 -16.49
N ILE A 60 -39.33 -7.31 -16.68
CA ILE A 60 -40.15 -8.02 -15.68
C ILE A 60 -39.59 -9.42 -15.40
N LYS A 61 -39.02 -10.10 -16.40
CA LYS A 61 -38.38 -11.41 -16.22
C LYS A 61 -36.95 -11.33 -15.69
N GLY A 62 -36.37 -10.13 -15.59
CA GLY A 62 -34.97 -9.91 -15.21
C GLY A 62 -33.94 -10.51 -16.17
N THR A 63 -34.34 -10.89 -17.39
CA THR A 63 -33.44 -11.47 -18.39
C THR A 63 -32.82 -10.36 -19.22
N TYR A 64 -31.80 -9.69 -18.70
CA TYR A 64 -31.04 -8.68 -19.46
C TYR A 64 -30.07 -9.38 -20.43
N ASN A 65 -30.44 -9.47 -21.71
CA ASN A 65 -29.58 -10.09 -22.72
C ASN A 65 -28.86 -9.01 -23.55
N SER A 66 -27.52 -8.96 -23.42
CA SER A 66 -26.65 -7.99 -24.10
C SER A 66 -26.66 -8.12 -25.62
N VAL A 67 -26.91 -9.33 -26.15
CA VAL A 67 -26.87 -9.60 -27.60
C VAL A 67 -28.13 -9.10 -28.30
N ALA A 68 -29.27 -9.04 -27.59
CA ALA A 68 -30.58 -8.71 -28.18
C ALA A 68 -31.01 -7.24 -27.99
N LYS A 69 -30.14 -6.35 -27.48
CA LYS A 69 -30.47 -4.96 -27.08
C LYS A 69 -31.64 -4.84 -26.09
N LYS A 70 -31.96 -5.90 -25.33
CA LYS A 70 -33.01 -5.93 -24.29
C LYS A 70 -32.41 -5.63 -22.92
N TYR A 71 -31.69 -4.51 -22.83
CA TYR A 71 -31.08 -4.05 -21.59
C TYR A 71 -32.01 -3.07 -20.87
N LEU A 72 -32.01 -3.12 -19.54
CA LEU A 72 -32.58 -2.04 -18.74
C LEU A 72 -31.65 -0.82 -18.89
N SER A 73 -32.06 0.13 -19.72
CA SER A 73 -31.36 1.41 -19.85
C SER A 73 -31.61 2.27 -18.61
N GLU A 74 -30.74 3.26 -18.41
CA GLU A 74 -30.91 4.27 -17.37
C GLU A 74 -32.25 5.01 -17.52
N GLU A 75 -32.61 5.35 -18.75
CA GLU A 75 -33.88 6.00 -19.10
C GLU A 75 -35.09 5.11 -18.78
N HIS A 76 -35.02 3.81 -19.09
CA HIS A 76 -36.08 2.87 -18.74
C HIS A 76 -36.26 2.79 -17.22
N PHE A 77 -35.16 2.69 -16.46
CA PHE A 77 -35.19 2.67 -15.01
C PHE A 77 -35.82 3.95 -14.44
N GLN A 78 -35.41 5.11 -14.95
CA GLN A 78 -35.98 6.41 -14.58
C GLN A 78 -37.49 6.46 -14.81
N ASN A 79 -37.94 6.05 -15.99
CA ASN A 79 -39.36 6.05 -16.32
C ASN A 79 -40.18 5.16 -15.35
N TYR A 80 -39.62 4.02 -14.91
CA TYR A 80 -40.27 3.20 -13.88
C TYR A 80 -40.33 3.92 -12.52
N ILE A 81 -39.22 4.46 -12.04
CA ILE A 81 -39.21 5.14 -10.73
C ILE A 81 -40.16 6.35 -10.73
N PHE A 82 -40.12 7.18 -11.78
CA PHE A 82 -41.02 8.31 -11.92
C PHE A 82 -42.48 7.89 -11.88
N HIS A 83 -42.84 6.84 -12.60
CA HIS A 83 -44.22 6.36 -12.63
C HIS A 83 -44.74 5.87 -11.28
N PHE A 84 -43.91 5.21 -10.47
CA PHE A 84 -44.35 4.68 -9.18
C PHE A 84 -44.21 5.67 -8.01
N TYR A 85 -43.19 6.53 -8.05
CA TYR A 85 -42.81 7.38 -6.91
C TYR A 85 -43.16 8.85 -7.10
N ASN A 86 -43.26 9.35 -8.33
CA ASN A 86 -43.71 10.71 -8.58
C ASN A 86 -45.22 10.80 -8.34
N LYS A 87 -45.62 11.63 -7.37
CA LYS A 87 -46.99 12.13 -7.32
C LYS A 87 -46.91 13.64 -7.40
N GLU A 88 -47.46 14.19 -8.47
CA GLU A 88 -47.77 15.60 -8.53
C GLU A 88 -48.69 15.94 -7.34
N ASN A 89 -48.34 16.98 -6.59
CA ASN A 89 -49.17 17.63 -5.55
C ASN A 89 -49.40 16.89 -4.22
N LYS A 90 -48.54 15.94 -3.79
CA LYS A 90 -48.54 15.46 -2.39
C LYS A 90 -47.33 15.99 -1.61
N PHE A 91 -47.60 16.72 -0.52
CA PHE A 91 -46.61 16.99 0.52
C PHE A 91 -46.35 15.70 1.29
N TYR A 92 -45.09 15.28 1.34
CA TYR A 92 -44.62 14.14 2.14
C TYR A 92 -43.97 14.66 3.41
N THR A 93 -44.17 13.94 4.51
CA THR A 93 -43.38 14.13 5.73
C THR A 93 -41.90 13.79 5.47
N PHE A 94 -41.00 14.29 6.32
CA PHE A 94 -39.56 13.98 6.21
C PHE A 94 -39.28 12.48 6.28
N GLU A 95 -39.95 11.75 7.19
CA GLU A 95 -39.81 10.30 7.34
C GLU A 95 -40.24 9.53 6.08
N GLU A 96 -41.35 9.94 5.46
CA GLU A 96 -41.81 9.35 4.20
C GLU A 96 -40.83 9.60 3.05
N LYS A 97 -40.21 10.78 3.00
CA LYS A 97 -39.16 11.12 2.01
C LYS A 97 -37.92 10.23 2.21
N VAL A 98 -37.45 10.08 3.45
CA VAL A 98 -36.33 9.20 3.81
C VAL A 98 -36.61 7.75 3.42
N GLN A 99 -37.80 7.27 3.75
CA GLN A 99 -38.20 5.90 3.44
C GLN A 99 -38.25 5.63 1.93
N ARG A 100 -38.82 6.56 1.16
CA ARG A 100 -38.85 6.49 -0.32
C ARG A 100 -37.45 6.53 -0.94
N ALA A 101 -36.56 7.34 -0.38
CA ALA A 101 -35.19 7.42 -0.85
C ALA A 101 -34.44 6.10 -0.64
N LYS A 102 -34.61 5.46 0.53
CA LYS A 102 -34.08 4.11 0.78
C LYS A 102 -34.62 3.08 -0.23
N GLU A 103 -35.93 3.12 -0.49
CA GLU A 103 -36.58 2.24 -1.47
C GLU A 103 -36.00 2.41 -2.89
N ILE A 104 -35.86 3.66 -3.35
CA ILE A 104 -35.32 3.98 -4.69
C ILE A 104 -33.84 3.61 -4.81
N ILE A 105 -33.02 3.88 -3.79
CA ILE A 105 -31.60 3.49 -3.74
C ILE A 105 -31.48 1.97 -3.85
N GLN A 106 -32.31 1.24 -3.10
CA GLN A 106 -32.25 -0.22 -3.08
C GLN A 106 -32.70 -0.83 -4.41
N LEU A 107 -33.74 -0.26 -5.05
CA LEU A 107 -34.15 -0.61 -6.40
C LEU A 107 -33.03 -0.39 -7.42
N ALA A 108 -32.33 0.74 -7.35
CA ALA A 108 -31.25 1.06 -8.27
C ALA A 108 -30.05 0.11 -8.10
N ARG A 109 -29.69 -0.23 -6.85
CA ARG A 109 -28.67 -1.24 -6.53
C ARG A 109 -29.05 -2.62 -7.05
N CYS A 110 -30.30 -3.02 -6.89
CA CYS A 110 -30.83 -4.31 -7.36
C CYS A 110 -30.84 -4.39 -8.88
N ALA A 111 -31.25 -3.31 -9.57
CA ALA A 111 -31.33 -3.23 -11.02
C ALA A 111 -29.96 -3.33 -11.71
N GLY A 112 -28.89 -2.86 -11.04
CA GLY A 112 -27.51 -3.03 -11.47
C GLY A 112 -26.68 -1.76 -11.36
N LYS A 113 -25.35 -1.92 -11.43
CA LYS A 113 -24.36 -0.85 -11.24
C LYS A 113 -24.61 0.41 -12.09
N ASN A 114 -25.06 0.25 -13.34
CA ASN A 114 -25.32 1.39 -14.23
C ASN A 114 -26.54 2.20 -13.75
N CYS A 115 -27.63 1.54 -13.35
CA CYS A 115 -28.82 2.21 -12.81
C CYS A 115 -28.54 2.91 -11.48
N PHE A 116 -27.73 2.30 -10.60
CA PHE A 116 -27.27 2.94 -9.37
C PHE A 116 -26.41 4.17 -9.65
N THR A 117 -25.46 4.07 -10.59
CA THR A 117 -24.63 5.22 -10.99
C THR A 117 -25.49 6.34 -11.59
N SER A 118 -26.45 6.00 -12.44
CA SER A 118 -27.40 6.95 -13.03
C SER A 118 -28.27 7.64 -11.98
N LEU A 119 -28.73 6.91 -10.96
CA LEU A 119 -29.47 7.48 -9.82
C LEU A 119 -28.65 8.57 -9.13
N LEU A 120 -27.35 8.31 -8.92
CA LEU A 120 -26.42 9.28 -8.31
C LEU A 120 -26.17 10.50 -9.21
N MET A 121 -26.26 10.32 -10.54
CA MET A 121 -25.98 11.36 -11.53
C MET A 121 -27.19 12.21 -11.92
N ASP A 122 -28.42 11.69 -11.78
CA ASP A 122 -29.62 12.35 -12.30
C ASP A 122 -30.37 13.16 -11.24
N ASN A 123 -30.37 14.47 -11.49
CA ASN A 123 -30.95 15.51 -10.64
C ASN A 123 -32.47 15.42 -10.49
N ARG A 124 -33.14 14.72 -11.40
CA ARG A 124 -34.57 14.43 -11.29
C ARG A 124 -34.90 13.59 -10.05
N TYR A 125 -33.96 12.75 -9.57
CA TYR A 125 -34.17 12.00 -8.34
C TYR A 125 -34.02 12.84 -7.07
N ARG A 126 -33.16 13.87 -7.10
CA ARG A 126 -33.06 14.85 -6.01
C ARG A 126 -34.37 15.61 -5.83
N LEU A 127 -35.06 15.93 -6.93
CA LEU A 127 -36.40 16.54 -6.92
C LEU A 127 -37.48 15.61 -6.35
N LEU A 128 -37.35 14.29 -6.52
CA LEU A 128 -38.29 13.31 -5.96
C LEU A 128 -38.12 13.07 -4.46
N LEU A 129 -36.91 13.28 -3.93
CA LEU A 129 -36.49 12.79 -2.62
C LEU A 129 -36.15 13.87 -1.60
N ASP A 130 -36.14 15.15 -2.00
CA ASP A 130 -35.61 16.28 -1.22
C ASP A 130 -34.08 16.19 -1.10
N GLU A 131 -33.37 17.27 -1.45
CA GLU A 131 -31.91 17.27 -1.62
C GLU A 131 -31.21 16.97 -0.29
N GLU A 132 -31.74 17.47 0.83
CA GLU A 132 -31.21 17.19 2.18
C GLU A 132 -31.31 15.71 2.57
N VAL A 133 -32.42 15.04 2.21
CA VAL A 133 -32.63 13.61 2.48
C VAL A 133 -31.78 12.75 1.57
N PHE A 134 -31.71 13.11 0.29
CA PHE A 134 -30.91 12.41 -0.72
C PHE A 134 -29.42 12.48 -0.38
N ASP A 135 -28.92 13.66 -0.03
CA ASP A 135 -27.52 13.89 0.34
C ASP A 135 -27.16 13.23 1.68
N ASN A 136 -28.09 13.18 2.66
CA ASN A 136 -27.87 12.42 3.90
C ASN A 136 -27.81 10.89 3.66
N LEU A 137 -28.63 10.34 2.75
CA LEU A 137 -28.67 8.90 2.47
C LEU A 137 -27.56 8.44 1.50
N ILE A 138 -27.16 9.29 0.56
CA ILE A 138 -26.07 9.01 -0.39
C ILE A 138 -24.71 9.41 0.15
N GLY A 139 -24.63 10.46 0.96
CA GLY A 139 -23.43 10.81 1.74
C GLY A 139 -22.99 9.68 2.68
N ASN A 140 -23.90 8.76 3.01
CA ASN A 140 -23.66 7.52 3.76
C ASN A 140 -23.35 6.30 2.87
N SER A 141 -23.48 6.38 1.54
CA SER A 141 -23.55 5.17 0.70
C SER A 141 -22.71 5.14 -0.58
N SER A 142 -21.98 6.22 -0.92
CA SER A 142 -21.04 6.24 -2.06
C SER A 142 -19.63 6.73 -1.75
N ASP A 143 -19.36 7.20 -0.54
CA ASP A 143 -18.00 7.46 -0.08
C ASP A 143 -17.51 6.29 0.77
N PHE A 144 -16.21 5.98 0.71
CA PHE A 144 -15.49 5.11 1.66
C PHE A 144 -15.46 5.72 3.09
N GLY A 145 -16.56 6.32 3.51
CA GLY A 145 -16.81 6.77 4.86
C GLY A 145 -17.08 5.56 5.72
N PHE A 146 -16.24 5.40 6.73
CA PHE A 146 -16.55 4.70 7.97
C PHE A 146 -18.06 4.77 8.25
N GLN A 147 -18.75 3.63 8.23
CA GLN A 147 -20.14 3.58 8.70
C GLN A 147 -20.17 4.06 10.15
N GLU A 148 -21.22 4.78 10.50
CA GLU A 148 -21.54 5.48 11.75
C GLU A 148 -21.21 4.70 13.04
N ASN A 149 -19.93 4.51 13.34
CA ASN A 149 -19.46 4.17 14.67
C ASN A 149 -18.72 5.42 15.17
N ASN A 150 -19.13 5.93 16.33
CA ASN A 150 -18.57 7.09 17.06
C ASN A 150 -17.09 6.94 17.48
N ILE A 151 -16.32 6.11 16.76
CA ILE A 151 -14.94 5.75 17.03
C ILE A 151 -14.05 6.82 16.42
N PHE A 152 -13.88 7.91 17.17
CA PHE A 152 -12.94 8.97 16.87
C PHE A 152 -11.74 8.88 17.80
N VAL A 153 -10.54 8.76 17.25
CA VAL A 153 -9.28 8.85 17.99
C VAL A 153 -8.91 10.31 18.14
N ASN A 154 -8.48 10.72 19.33
CA ASN A 154 -8.20 12.12 19.58
C ASN A 154 -6.99 12.61 18.73
N ARG A 155 -7.27 13.53 17.80
CA ARG A 155 -6.28 14.27 17.00
C ARG A 155 -6.24 15.75 17.41
N ALA A 156 -6.19 16.00 18.72
CA ALA A 156 -6.19 17.35 19.29
C ALA A 156 -5.06 18.23 18.74
N ASP A 157 -3.92 17.64 18.40
CA ASP A 157 -2.79 18.29 17.74
C ASP A 157 -3.21 18.95 16.42
N ILE A 158 -3.87 18.22 15.54
CA ILE A 158 -4.33 18.75 14.25
C ILE A 158 -5.52 19.69 14.44
N VAL A 159 -6.48 19.30 15.27
CA VAL A 159 -7.68 20.11 15.52
C VAL A 159 -7.29 21.48 16.07
N SER A 160 -6.37 21.53 17.04
CA SER A 160 -5.88 22.81 17.59
C SER A 160 -5.13 23.63 16.55
N GLN A 161 -4.28 23.01 15.71
CA GLN A 161 -3.63 23.73 14.61
C GLN A 161 -4.64 24.39 13.66
N ILE A 162 -5.68 23.64 13.25
CA ILE A 162 -6.72 24.20 12.38
C ILE A 162 -7.44 25.35 13.07
N LEU A 163 -7.87 25.18 14.32
CA LEU A 163 -8.58 26.22 15.05
C LEU A 163 -7.73 27.48 15.27
N ASN A 164 -6.44 27.31 15.59
CA ASN A 164 -5.52 28.41 15.86
C ASN A 164 -5.26 29.28 14.63
N CYS A 165 -5.22 28.70 13.42
CA CYS A 165 -5.02 29.48 12.20
C CYS A 165 -6.34 29.90 11.50
N SER A 166 -7.48 29.36 11.91
CA SER A 166 -8.78 29.61 11.27
C SER A 166 -9.20 31.07 11.27
N GLU A 167 -8.94 31.80 12.36
CA GLU A 167 -9.33 33.22 12.45
C GLU A 167 -8.51 34.08 11.50
N GLU A 168 -7.19 33.93 11.50
CA GLU A 168 -6.30 34.65 10.60
C GLU A 168 -6.58 34.33 9.13
N CYS A 169 -6.75 33.04 8.80
CA CYS A 169 -7.11 32.63 7.45
C CYS A 169 -8.46 33.21 7.02
N LYS A 170 -9.46 33.24 7.91
CA LYS A 170 -10.77 33.84 7.62
C LYS A 170 -10.66 35.34 7.35
N ILE A 171 -9.94 36.10 8.19
CA ILE A 171 -9.81 37.56 8.04
C ILE A 171 -9.14 37.91 6.71
N ASN A 172 -8.09 37.17 6.36
CA ASN A 172 -7.28 37.46 5.18
C ASN A 172 -7.81 36.80 3.90
N GLY A 173 -8.71 35.82 4.01
CA GLY A 173 -9.19 35.02 2.88
C GLY A 173 -8.15 33.99 2.42
N ASN A 174 -7.25 33.56 3.32
CA ASN A 174 -6.23 32.55 3.06
C ASN A 174 -6.80 31.14 3.21
N LYS A 175 -6.09 30.16 2.66
CA LYS A 175 -6.50 28.76 2.58
C LYS A 175 -5.83 27.94 3.69
N ILE A 176 -6.57 26.99 4.26
CA ILE A 176 -6.02 25.91 5.08
C ILE A 176 -6.01 24.65 4.21
N ILE A 177 -4.82 24.10 3.95
CA ILE A 177 -4.62 22.92 3.12
C ILE A 177 -4.22 21.75 4.02
N LEU A 178 -5.11 20.77 4.15
CA LEU A 178 -4.84 19.51 4.84
C LEU A 178 -4.21 18.53 3.85
N PHE A 179 -2.92 18.29 3.99
CA PHE A 179 -2.14 17.42 3.12
C PHE A 179 -1.80 16.11 3.81
N GLY A 180 -2.09 14.97 3.19
CA GLY A 180 -1.70 13.66 3.74
C GLY A 180 -2.15 12.50 2.86
N PRO A 181 -1.70 11.26 3.12
CA PRO A 181 -2.03 10.11 2.29
C PRO A 181 -3.54 9.83 2.24
N ASP A 182 -4.01 9.09 1.24
CA ASP A 182 -5.39 8.63 1.20
C ASP A 182 -5.70 7.76 2.43
N GLY A 183 -6.91 7.86 2.98
CA GLY A 183 -7.29 7.12 4.19
C GLY A 183 -6.74 7.67 5.52
N SER A 184 -5.95 8.75 5.51
CA SER A 184 -5.41 9.42 6.73
C SER A 184 -6.45 10.06 7.66
N GLY A 185 -7.72 10.10 7.27
CA GLY A 185 -8.80 10.65 8.10
C GLY A 185 -9.08 12.15 7.89
N LYS A 186 -8.54 12.79 6.84
CA LYS A 186 -8.78 14.23 6.54
C LYS A 186 -10.27 14.62 6.54
N LYS A 187 -11.11 13.84 5.83
CA LYS A 187 -12.57 14.04 5.79
C LYS A 187 -13.20 13.87 7.18
N THR A 188 -12.75 12.90 7.96
CA THR A 188 -13.22 12.65 9.33
C THR A 188 -12.90 13.82 10.26
N ILE A 189 -11.69 14.38 10.16
CA ILE A 189 -11.28 15.57 10.92
C ILE A 189 -12.17 16.75 10.57
N ILE A 190 -12.38 17.03 9.27
CA ILE A 190 -13.26 18.11 8.81
C ILE A 190 -14.67 17.95 9.36
N ARG A 191 -15.29 16.78 9.20
CA ARG A 191 -16.65 16.52 9.73
C ARG A 191 -16.73 16.79 11.24
N LYS A 192 -15.66 16.53 11.99
CA LYS A 192 -15.62 16.74 13.44
C LYS A 192 -15.49 18.22 13.82
N ILE A 193 -14.71 18.99 13.06
CA ILE A 193 -14.47 20.41 13.37
C ILE A 193 -15.47 21.34 12.71
N GLU A 194 -16.23 20.90 11.72
CA GLU A 194 -17.16 21.75 10.96
C GLU A 194 -18.17 22.47 11.85
N SER A 195 -18.76 21.75 12.81
CA SER A 195 -19.67 22.34 13.81
C SER A 195 -18.97 23.36 14.69
N ILE A 196 -17.79 23.02 15.21
CA ILE A 196 -16.97 23.91 16.04
C ILE A 196 -16.62 25.20 15.29
N LEU A 197 -16.22 25.09 14.02
CA LEU A 197 -15.92 26.23 13.17
C LEU A 197 -17.16 27.09 12.91
N ARG A 198 -18.32 26.44 12.69
CA ARG A 198 -19.58 27.15 12.48
C ARG A 198 -20.01 27.94 13.71
N ASP A 199 -19.89 27.33 14.89
CA ASP A 199 -20.27 27.92 16.16
C ASP A 199 -19.33 29.07 16.55
N ASN A 200 -18.03 28.92 16.30
CA ASN A 200 -17.03 29.94 16.64
C ASN A 200 -17.02 31.14 15.68
N PHE A 201 -17.34 30.93 14.40
CA PHE A 201 -17.13 31.94 13.36
C PHE A 201 -18.42 32.43 12.68
N SER A 202 -19.59 31.94 13.08
CA SER A 202 -20.92 32.38 12.60
C SER A 202 -21.04 32.47 11.07
N PHE A 203 -20.69 31.38 10.38
CA PHE A 203 -20.81 31.32 8.91
C PHE A 203 -22.29 31.29 8.48
N HIS A 204 -22.61 31.99 7.39
CA HIS A 204 -23.96 32.00 6.81
C HIS A 204 -24.37 30.61 6.37
N LYS A 205 -23.50 29.93 5.61
CA LYS A 205 -23.63 28.52 5.22
C LYS A 205 -22.25 27.87 5.07
N THR A 206 -22.23 26.53 5.13
CA THR A 206 -21.09 25.71 4.73
C THR A 206 -21.33 25.17 3.32
N LEU A 207 -20.36 25.34 2.43
CA LEU A 207 -20.40 24.82 1.07
C LEU A 207 -19.32 23.76 0.89
N ILE A 208 -19.73 22.53 0.59
CA ILE A 208 -18.81 21.40 0.43
C ILE A 208 -18.72 21.04 -1.05
N ALA A 209 -17.49 20.91 -1.56
CA ALA A 209 -17.17 20.43 -2.89
C ALA A 209 -16.49 19.07 -2.78
N ASN A 210 -17.25 17.99 -2.98
CA ASN A 210 -16.73 16.62 -2.92
C ASN A 210 -16.52 16.02 -4.31
N PHE A 211 -15.26 15.98 -4.74
CA PHE A 211 -14.88 15.54 -6.08
C PHE A 211 -14.91 14.01 -6.27
N ASN A 212 -15.12 13.24 -5.20
CA ASN A 212 -15.29 11.78 -5.29
C ASN A 212 -16.75 11.34 -5.35
N SER A 213 -17.66 12.08 -4.71
CA SER A 213 -19.09 11.74 -4.68
C SER A 213 -19.89 12.38 -5.81
N CYS A 214 -19.37 13.46 -6.40
CA CYS A 214 -20.07 14.19 -7.46
C CYS A 214 -19.59 13.76 -8.87
N PRO A 215 -20.53 13.56 -9.82
CA PRO A 215 -20.23 13.13 -11.19
C PRO A 215 -19.35 14.13 -11.93
N THR A 216 -19.66 15.42 -11.80
CA THR A 216 -18.96 16.49 -12.51
C THR A 216 -18.74 17.73 -11.63
N LYS A 217 -17.77 18.54 -12.03
CA LYS A 217 -17.50 19.88 -11.45
C LYS A 217 -18.71 20.82 -11.62
N GLN A 218 -19.50 20.63 -12.68
CA GLN A 218 -20.70 21.42 -12.95
C GLN A 218 -21.80 21.15 -11.92
N ASP A 219 -21.94 19.89 -11.48
CA ASP A 219 -22.94 19.52 -10.46
C ASP A 219 -22.64 20.16 -9.11
N ILE A 220 -21.35 20.18 -8.72
CA ILE A 220 -20.90 20.87 -7.50
C ILE A 220 -21.21 22.37 -7.61
N LEU A 221 -20.84 23.00 -8.73
CA LEU A 221 -21.06 24.43 -8.92
C LEU A 221 -22.57 24.78 -8.91
N ARG A 222 -23.40 23.91 -9.46
CA ARG A 222 -24.86 24.06 -9.45
C ARG A 222 -25.46 23.93 -8.06
N SER A 223 -24.98 22.98 -7.27
CA SER A 223 -25.36 22.86 -5.86
C SER A 223 -24.96 24.12 -5.07
N TRP A 224 -23.76 24.66 -5.32
CA TRP A 224 -23.33 25.91 -4.71
C TRP A 224 -24.20 27.10 -5.16
N TYR A 225 -24.53 27.18 -6.45
CA TYR A 225 -25.43 28.20 -6.97
C TYR A 225 -26.79 28.16 -6.26
N TYR A 226 -27.42 26.99 -6.16
CA TYR A 226 -28.68 26.84 -5.44
C TYR A 226 -28.55 27.23 -3.97
N ASN A 227 -27.51 26.78 -3.28
CA ASN A 227 -27.30 27.07 -1.86
C ASN A 227 -27.09 28.56 -1.56
N VAL A 228 -26.52 29.29 -2.52
CA VAL A 228 -26.09 30.69 -2.35
C VAL A 228 -27.09 31.67 -2.95
N VAL A 229 -27.73 31.33 -4.06
CA VAL A 229 -28.67 32.19 -4.81
C VAL A 229 -30.13 31.82 -4.51
N GLY A 230 -30.42 30.56 -4.17
CA GLY A 230 -31.77 30.07 -3.87
C GLY A 230 -32.56 29.55 -5.08
N GLU A 231 -31.97 29.56 -6.27
CA GLU A 231 -32.59 29.11 -7.52
C GLU A 231 -31.81 27.96 -8.15
N LEU A 232 -32.52 26.94 -8.64
CA LEU A 232 -31.90 25.84 -9.39
C LEU A 232 -31.89 26.22 -10.88
N PRO A 233 -30.73 26.36 -11.53
CA PRO A 233 -30.68 26.65 -12.96
C PRO A 233 -31.23 25.44 -13.72
N ILE A 234 -32.21 25.71 -14.60
CA ILE A 234 -33.09 24.72 -15.24
C ILE A 234 -32.38 23.91 -16.35
N PHE A 235 -31.16 24.26 -16.76
CA PHE A 235 -30.54 23.73 -17.99
C PHE A 235 -29.13 23.17 -17.82
N THR A 236 -28.72 22.35 -18.81
CA THR A 236 -27.33 21.94 -19.07
C THR A 236 -26.46 23.18 -19.20
N ILE A 237 -25.64 23.44 -18.20
CA ILE A 237 -24.85 24.67 -18.10
C ILE A 237 -23.91 24.80 -19.30
N SER A 238 -24.28 25.63 -20.27
CA SER A 238 -23.38 26.09 -21.33
C SER A 238 -22.20 26.87 -20.73
N SER A 239 -21.10 27.03 -21.45
CA SER A 239 -19.91 27.76 -20.95
C SER A 239 -20.24 29.18 -20.50
N GLN A 240 -21.15 29.87 -21.19
CA GLN A 240 -21.57 31.23 -20.87
C GLN A 240 -22.44 31.28 -19.60
N GLU A 241 -23.32 30.30 -19.40
CA GLU A 241 -24.11 30.15 -18.18
C GLU A 241 -23.23 29.78 -16.98
N LEU A 242 -22.18 28.98 -17.18
CA LEU A 242 -21.22 28.63 -16.14
C LEU A 242 -20.52 29.87 -15.60
N GLU A 243 -20.05 30.74 -16.50
CA GLU A 243 -19.38 31.99 -16.11
C GLU A 243 -20.34 32.97 -15.44
N SER A 244 -21.61 33.03 -15.88
CA SER A 244 -22.65 33.80 -15.19
C SER A 244 -22.91 33.27 -13.78
N ALA A 245 -23.07 31.95 -13.63
CA ALA A 245 -23.27 31.30 -12.34
C ALA A 245 -22.09 31.53 -11.39
N LYS A 246 -20.84 31.39 -11.88
CA LYS A 246 -19.64 31.71 -11.10
C LYS A 246 -19.65 33.15 -10.62
N LYS A 247 -19.99 34.12 -11.48
CA LYS A 247 -20.06 35.54 -11.10
C LYS A 247 -21.09 35.78 -9.99
N GLN A 248 -22.28 35.18 -10.09
CA GLN A 248 -23.32 35.31 -9.07
C GLN A 248 -22.94 34.66 -7.75
N ILE A 249 -22.36 33.44 -7.78
CA ILE A 249 -21.81 32.79 -6.59
C ILE A 249 -20.73 33.69 -5.96
N THR A 250 -19.78 34.18 -6.77
CA THR A 250 -18.69 35.05 -6.29
C THR A 250 -19.23 36.31 -5.62
N TYR A 251 -20.25 36.93 -6.21
CA TYR A 251 -20.88 38.13 -5.67
C TYR A 251 -21.43 37.86 -4.25
N ARG A 252 -22.20 36.78 -4.10
CA ARG A 252 -22.79 36.39 -2.81
C ARG A 252 -21.74 35.95 -1.78
N LEU A 253 -20.70 35.23 -2.20
CA LEU A 253 -19.57 34.84 -1.34
C LEU A 253 -18.79 36.04 -0.80
N LYS A 254 -18.90 37.21 -1.43
CA LYS A 254 -18.31 38.46 -0.93
C LYS A 254 -19.23 39.24 0.02
N GLU A 255 -20.55 39.03 -0.06
CA GLU A 255 -21.53 39.70 0.81
C GLU A 255 -21.67 39.02 2.18
N HIS A 256 -21.39 37.71 2.25
CA HIS A 256 -21.53 36.94 3.48
C HIS A 256 -20.29 36.08 3.76
N SER A 257 -20.08 35.73 5.03
CA SER A 257 -19.04 34.80 5.44
C SER A 257 -19.48 33.35 5.25
N TYR A 258 -18.70 32.55 4.52
CA TYR A 258 -18.95 31.12 4.29
C TYR A 258 -17.80 30.27 4.80
N LEU A 259 -18.11 29.01 5.12
CA LEU A 259 -17.12 27.95 5.24
C LEU A 259 -17.09 27.17 3.92
N LEU A 260 -15.98 27.25 3.17
CA LEU A 260 -15.80 26.55 1.91
C LEU A 260 -14.89 25.35 2.12
N VAL A 261 -15.38 24.15 1.82
CA VAL A 261 -14.63 22.91 2.03
C VAL A 261 -14.47 22.16 0.71
N PHE A 262 -13.24 22.05 0.23
CA PHE A 262 -12.89 21.29 -0.96
C PHE A 262 -12.28 19.95 -0.57
N THR A 263 -12.99 18.84 -0.83
CA THR A 263 -12.54 17.51 -0.41
C THR A 263 -11.98 16.66 -1.55
N ASP A 264 -10.83 16.03 -1.31
CA ASP A 264 -10.07 15.17 -2.23
C ASP A 264 -9.70 15.83 -3.57
N ILE A 265 -9.07 17.00 -3.49
CA ILE A 265 -8.51 17.68 -4.67
C ILE A 265 -7.35 16.87 -5.23
N LYS A 266 -7.43 16.52 -6.52
CA LYS A 266 -6.44 15.69 -7.22
C LYS A 266 -5.46 16.54 -8.01
N THR A 267 -5.96 17.61 -8.62
CA THR A 267 -5.19 18.53 -9.47
C THR A 267 -5.52 19.99 -9.15
N PRO A 268 -4.59 20.94 -9.37
CA PRO A 268 -4.86 22.36 -9.13
C PRO A 268 -6.08 22.90 -9.90
N SER A 269 -6.34 22.37 -11.10
CA SER A 269 -7.47 22.76 -11.95
C SER A 269 -8.83 22.28 -11.43
N ASP A 270 -8.87 21.43 -10.39
CA ASP A 270 -10.11 21.03 -9.73
C ASP A 270 -10.74 22.20 -8.96
N ILE A 271 -9.92 23.06 -8.36
CA ILE A 271 -10.40 24.21 -7.57
C ILE A 271 -10.64 25.45 -8.46
N GLN A 272 -9.89 25.61 -9.56
CA GLN A 272 -9.94 26.81 -10.41
C GLN A 272 -11.33 27.16 -10.98
N ILE A 273 -12.25 26.21 -11.02
CA ILE A 273 -13.62 26.41 -11.52
C ILE A 273 -14.51 27.08 -10.46
N PHE A 274 -14.13 26.99 -9.19
CA PHE A 274 -14.89 27.54 -8.08
C PHE A 274 -14.36 28.92 -7.69
N PRO A 275 -15.22 29.85 -7.28
CA PRO A 275 -14.76 31.10 -6.69
C PRO A 275 -14.17 30.83 -5.31
N HIS A 276 -12.87 31.02 -5.17
CA HIS A 276 -12.11 30.74 -3.94
C HIS A 276 -11.04 31.80 -3.64
N ASN A 277 -10.82 32.79 -4.51
CA ASN A 277 -9.80 33.81 -4.32
C ASN A 277 -10.40 35.10 -3.76
N ASN A 278 -9.67 35.76 -2.84
CA ASN A 278 -10.02 37.05 -2.26
C ASN A 278 -11.39 37.07 -1.53
N LEU A 279 -11.74 35.98 -0.86
CA LEU A 279 -12.98 35.88 -0.07
C LEU A 279 -12.73 36.22 1.40
N LYS A 280 -12.30 37.46 1.67
CA LYS A 280 -12.10 37.95 3.04
C LYS A 280 -13.38 37.78 3.86
N GLY A 281 -13.24 37.28 5.08
CA GLY A 281 -14.36 36.94 5.96
C GLY A 281 -14.90 35.51 5.77
N SER A 282 -14.50 34.79 4.73
CA SER A 282 -14.80 33.36 4.54
C SER A 282 -13.58 32.49 4.85
N LEU A 283 -13.81 31.27 5.33
CA LEU A 283 -12.76 30.30 5.60
C LEU A 283 -12.74 29.22 4.52
N ILE A 284 -11.55 28.93 3.98
CA ILE A 284 -11.37 27.97 2.91
C ILE A 284 -10.51 26.81 3.39
N ILE A 285 -11.05 25.60 3.37
CA ILE A 285 -10.35 24.37 3.73
C ILE A 285 -10.25 23.47 2.51
N ILE A 286 -9.05 23.03 2.18
CA ILE A 286 -8.76 22.13 1.06
C ILE A 286 -8.15 20.85 1.61
N THR A 287 -8.61 19.69 1.15
CA THR A 287 -7.92 18.42 1.43
C THR A 287 -7.33 17.84 0.16
N THR A 288 -6.11 17.34 0.26
CA THR A 288 -5.44 16.67 -0.86
C THR A 288 -4.46 15.61 -0.38
N SER A 289 -4.19 14.63 -1.23
CA SER A 289 -3.04 13.71 -1.12
C SER A 289 -1.95 14.00 -2.14
N SER A 290 -2.13 15.03 -2.98
CA SER A 290 -1.20 15.41 -4.03
C SER A 290 -0.30 16.55 -3.57
N LYS A 291 1.00 16.29 -3.47
CA LYS A 291 1.97 17.36 -3.17
C LYS A 291 1.97 18.46 -4.23
N GLN A 292 1.75 18.10 -5.50
CA GLN A 292 1.64 19.07 -6.59
C GLN A 292 0.52 20.09 -6.36
N VAL A 293 -0.61 19.67 -5.77
CA VAL A 293 -1.71 20.58 -5.43
C VAL A 293 -1.25 21.58 -4.38
N VAL A 294 -0.56 21.12 -3.33
CA VAL A 294 0.03 21.98 -2.30
C VAL A 294 0.99 22.98 -2.94
N ASP A 295 2.00 22.49 -3.66
CA ASP A 295 3.06 23.31 -4.27
C ASP A 295 2.52 24.34 -5.28
N THR A 296 1.34 24.12 -5.87
CA THR A 296 0.74 25.03 -6.86
C THR A 296 -0.26 26.01 -6.25
N LEU A 297 -1.00 25.59 -5.21
CA LEU A 297 -2.11 26.40 -4.66
C LEU A 297 -1.72 27.23 -3.44
N VAL A 298 -0.63 26.85 -2.75
CA VAL A 298 -0.14 27.57 -1.56
C VAL A 298 0.41 28.93 -1.96
N GLU A 299 -0.14 29.96 -1.35
CA GLU A 299 0.39 31.31 -1.35
C GLU A 299 1.14 31.60 -0.03
N GLU A 300 1.86 32.74 0.04
CA GLU A 300 2.77 33.08 1.16
C GLU A 300 2.11 33.00 2.55
N ASN A 301 0.81 33.26 2.66
CA ASN A 301 0.07 33.29 3.91
C ASN A 301 -0.94 32.13 4.07
N ASP A 302 -0.92 31.16 3.15
CA ASP A 302 -1.73 29.94 3.26
C ASP A 302 -1.12 28.98 4.29
N GLN A 303 -1.96 28.17 4.95
CA GLN A 303 -1.54 27.26 6.00
C GLN A 303 -1.59 25.82 5.50
N VAL A 304 -0.45 25.13 5.49
CA VAL A 304 -0.37 23.71 5.13
C VAL A 304 -0.23 22.87 6.39
N ILE A 305 -1.22 22.02 6.65
CA ILE A 305 -1.23 21.11 7.79
C ILE A 305 -1.03 19.69 7.29
N ASN A 306 0.08 19.07 7.71
CA ASN A 306 0.41 17.70 7.37
C ASN A 306 -0.36 16.72 8.25
N ILE A 307 -1.16 15.86 7.63
CA ILE A 307 -1.99 14.85 8.28
C ILE A 307 -1.29 13.51 8.14
N GLU A 308 -0.49 13.19 9.15
CA GLU A 308 0.18 11.91 9.25
C GLU A 308 -0.77 10.79 9.72
N GLY A 309 -0.33 9.55 9.52
CA GLY A 309 -0.96 8.38 10.14
C GLY A 309 -0.96 8.46 11.67
N PHE A 310 -1.63 7.53 12.31
CA PHE A 310 -1.63 7.40 13.75
C PHE A 310 -0.24 7.07 14.29
N SER A 311 0.14 7.76 15.35
CA SER A 311 1.19 7.31 16.25
C SER A 311 0.82 5.97 16.91
N ASP A 312 1.79 5.27 17.48
CA ASP A 312 1.52 3.99 18.16
C ASP A 312 0.48 4.13 19.28
N ASN A 313 0.53 5.23 20.05
CA ASN A 313 -0.46 5.52 21.09
C ASN A 313 -1.87 5.74 20.51
N GLN A 314 -1.98 6.45 19.39
CA GLN A 314 -3.26 6.65 18.69
C GLN A 314 -3.79 5.35 18.09
N ALA A 315 -2.91 4.48 17.58
CA ALA A 315 -3.31 3.16 17.08
C ALA A 315 -3.82 2.25 18.21
N VAL A 316 -3.20 2.31 19.38
CA VAL A 316 -3.67 1.60 20.59
C VAL A 316 -5.01 2.14 21.06
N GLU A 317 -5.16 3.47 21.13
CA GLU A 317 -6.45 4.10 21.46
C GLU A 317 -7.53 3.68 20.44
N PHE A 318 -7.19 3.63 19.15
CA PHE A 318 -8.11 3.21 18.10
C PHE A 318 -8.58 1.77 18.29
N PHE A 319 -7.62 0.86 18.54
CA PHE A 319 -7.90 -0.54 18.80
C PHE A 319 -8.80 -0.73 20.01
N GLN A 320 -8.53 -0.01 21.11
CA GLN A 320 -9.36 -0.05 22.32
C GLN A 320 -10.79 0.44 22.08
N LYS A 321 -10.95 1.55 21.34
CA LYS A 321 -12.27 2.12 21.03
C LYS A 321 -13.12 1.25 20.10
N LEU A 322 -12.49 0.39 19.29
CA LEU A 322 -13.21 -0.58 18.46
C LEU A 322 -13.91 -1.66 19.29
N GLY A 323 -13.54 -1.83 20.56
CA GLY A 323 -14.28 -2.68 21.50
C GLY A 323 -14.30 -4.16 21.12
N TRP A 324 -13.35 -4.62 20.31
CA TRP A 324 -13.24 -6.01 19.89
C TRP A 324 -12.59 -6.85 21.02
N GLY A 325 -13.43 -7.12 22.03
CA GLY A 325 -13.08 -7.78 23.27
C GLY A 325 -12.33 -9.11 23.11
N ASN A 326 -11.46 -9.38 24.10
CA ASN A 326 -10.64 -10.57 24.33
C ASN A 326 -9.33 -10.71 23.53
N THR A 327 -9.09 -9.96 22.45
CA THR A 327 -7.74 -9.85 21.90
C THR A 327 -6.97 -8.80 22.69
N SER A 328 -6.26 -9.22 23.75
CA SER A 328 -5.19 -8.39 24.31
C SER A 328 -4.07 -8.30 23.28
N GLY A 329 -4.25 -7.48 22.26
CA GLY A 329 -3.16 -7.06 21.41
C GLY A 329 -2.14 -6.37 22.31
N ASP A 330 -0.98 -6.99 22.51
CA ASP A 330 0.07 -6.32 23.25
C ASP A 330 0.52 -5.09 22.45
N PHE A 331 0.96 -4.06 23.17
CA PHE A 331 1.38 -2.79 22.57
C PHE A 331 2.36 -3.02 21.40
N LYS A 332 3.23 -4.03 21.52
CA LYS A 332 4.21 -4.39 20.48
C LYS A 332 3.55 -4.86 19.19
N SER A 333 2.55 -5.74 19.26
CA SER A 333 1.84 -6.20 18.06
C SER A 333 1.06 -5.06 17.39
N ILE A 334 0.42 -4.19 18.19
CA ILE A 334 -0.30 -3.04 17.64
C ILE A 334 0.67 -2.06 16.98
N ALA A 335 1.77 -1.70 17.64
CA ALA A 335 2.81 -0.83 17.07
C ALA A 335 3.44 -1.45 15.82
N LYS A 336 3.65 -2.77 15.80
CA LYS A 336 4.15 -3.48 14.64
C LYS A 336 3.19 -3.42 13.46
N LEU A 337 1.90 -3.68 13.69
CA LEU A 337 0.86 -3.54 12.67
C LEU A 337 0.77 -2.09 12.19
N ASN A 338 0.79 -1.13 13.11
CA ASN A 338 0.80 0.30 12.83
C ASN A 338 1.94 0.68 11.86
N SER A 339 3.14 0.18 12.12
CA SER A 339 4.30 0.35 11.24
C SER A 339 4.09 -0.27 9.85
N LEU A 340 3.50 -1.46 9.76
CA LEU A 340 3.24 -2.15 8.48
C LEU A 340 2.27 -1.37 7.58
N VAL A 341 1.24 -0.75 8.16
CA VAL A 341 0.23 0.03 7.43
C VAL A 341 0.47 1.54 7.47
N ASN A 342 1.65 1.97 7.93
CA ASN A 342 2.07 3.37 8.05
C ASN A 342 1.08 4.26 8.84
N GLY A 343 0.44 3.66 9.84
CA GLY A 343 -0.60 4.27 10.67
C GLY A 343 -1.79 4.85 9.93
N ILE A 344 -2.04 4.47 8.67
CA ILE A 344 -3.20 4.94 7.93
C ILE A 344 -4.47 4.42 8.62
N PRO A 345 -5.35 5.30 9.17
CA PRO A 345 -6.52 4.87 9.93
C PRO A 345 -7.45 3.92 9.17
N TYR A 346 -7.63 4.14 7.87
CA TYR A 346 -8.41 3.23 7.02
C TYR A 346 -7.82 1.80 7.01
N SER A 347 -6.52 1.67 6.69
CA SER A 347 -5.85 0.37 6.66
C SER A 347 -5.80 -0.28 8.03
N LEU A 348 -5.59 0.50 9.09
CA LEU A 348 -5.65 0.02 10.49
C LEU A 348 -7.02 -0.57 10.83
N TYR A 349 -8.11 0.13 10.46
CA TYR A 349 -9.46 -0.34 10.74
C TYR A 349 -9.71 -1.73 10.14
N TYR A 350 -9.41 -1.91 8.86
CA TYR A 350 -9.60 -3.20 8.21
C TYR A 350 -8.63 -4.27 8.73
N SER A 351 -7.41 -3.89 9.10
CA SER A 351 -6.45 -4.82 9.72
C SER A 351 -6.96 -5.33 11.06
N PHE A 352 -7.44 -4.43 11.91
CA PHE A 352 -8.03 -4.82 13.19
C PHE A 352 -9.34 -5.60 12.98
N HIS A 353 -10.14 -5.26 11.97
CA HIS A 353 -11.40 -5.95 11.65
C HIS A 353 -11.13 -7.39 11.22
N TYR A 354 -10.12 -7.60 10.37
CA TYR A 354 -9.64 -8.92 10.00
C TYR A 354 -9.14 -9.70 11.23
N SER A 355 -8.40 -9.02 12.11
CA SER A 355 -7.85 -9.60 13.34
C SER A 355 -8.92 -10.06 14.33
N LYS A 356 -10.14 -9.52 14.26
CA LYS A 356 -11.29 -9.98 15.05
C LYS A 356 -11.63 -11.45 14.80
N ASN A 357 -11.44 -11.93 13.57
CA ASN A 357 -11.80 -13.29 13.17
C ASN A 357 -10.58 -14.23 13.08
N ASN A 358 -9.35 -13.71 12.93
CA ASN A 358 -8.16 -14.52 12.64
C ASN A 358 -7.00 -14.31 13.63
N SER A 359 -7.12 -13.42 14.63
CA SER A 359 -6.01 -12.93 15.47
C SER A 359 -5.13 -11.84 14.84
N LEU A 360 -4.49 -11.05 15.72
CA LEU A 360 -3.59 -9.96 15.32
C LEU A 360 -2.26 -10.50 14.74
N ALA A 361 -1.80 -11.64 15.24
CA ALA A 361 -0.55 -12.27 14.78
C ALA A 361 -0.67 -12.73 13.33
N ASP A 362 -1.79 -13.38 12.98
CA ASP A 362 -2.09 -13.83 11.62
C ASP A 362 -2.17 -12.64 10.65
N CYS A 363 -2.80 -11.53 11.06
CA CYS A 363 -2.84 -10.31 10.26
C CYS A 363 -1.43 -9.76 10.00
N ILE A 364 -0.58 -9.69 11.02
CA ILE A 364 0.81 -9.24 10.89
C ILE A 364 1.59 -10.18 9.96
N GLU A 365 1.46 -11.49 10.15
CA GLU A 365 2.15 -12.50 9.33
C GLU A 365 1.78 -12.36 7.85
N ILE A 366 0.50 -12.24 7.54
CA ILE A 366 0.02 -12.05 6.16
C ILE A 366 0.56 -10.76 5.55
N LEU A 367 0.55 -9.66 6.31
CA LEU A 367 1.07 -8.38 5.84
C LEU A 367 2.62 -8.35 5.75
N GLU A 368 3.34 -9.20 6.49
CA GLU A 368 4.78 -9.34 6.36
C GLU A 368 5.19 -10.20 5.17
N GLN A 369 4.51 -11.33 4.96
CA GLN A 369 4.77 -12.23 3.84
C GLN A 369 4.36 -11.58 2.52
N GLY A 370 3.17 -10.98 2.49
CA GLY A 370 2.62 -10.30 1.32
C GLY A 370 2.42 -11.25 0.14
N ASN A 371 1.86 -12.44 0.38
CA ASN A 371 1.59 -13.38 -0.70
C ASN A 371 0.46 -12.82 -1.58
N PRO A 372 0.61 -12.83 -2.92
CA PRO A 372 -0.43 -12.35 -3.83
C PRO A 372 -1.81 -13.00 -3.61
N SER A 373 -1.85 -14.29 -3.28
CA SER A 373 -3.09 -15.03 -3.02
C SER A 373 -3.90 -14.44 -1.86
N ASP A 374 -3.22 -13.91 -0.84
CA ASP A 374 -3.88 -13.43 0.37
C ASP A 374 -4.60 -12.10 0.09
N ILE A 375 -4.12 -11.33 -0.88
CA ILE A 375 -4.73 -10.05 -1.30
C ILE A 375 -6.03 -10.28 -2.11
N GLU A 376 -6.25 -11.49 -2.66
CA GLU A 376 -7.52 -11.85 -3.29
C GLU A 376 -8.66 -12.03 -2.27
N ASN A 377 -8.33 -12.22 -0.98
CA ASN A 377 -9.33 -12.23 0.08
C ASN A 377 -9.94 -10.81 0.21
N PRO A 378 -11.27 -10.67 0.08
CA PRO A 378 -11.95 -9.37 0.20
C PRO A 378 -11.58 -8.61 1.48
N ASP A 379 -11.48 -9.30 2.62
CA ASP A 379 -11.18 -8.68 3.92
C ASP A 379 -9.77 -8.08 3.99
N ILE A 380 -8.81 -8.70 3.30
CA ILE A 380 -7.42 -8.25 3.24
C ILE A 380 -7.25 -7.18 2.16
N SER A 381 -7.96 -7.32 1.04
CA SER A 381 -7.88 -6.40 -0.10
C SER A 381 -8.19 -4.95 0.30
N GLU A 382 -9.10 -4.75 1.26
CA GLU A 382 -9.46 -3.44 1.80
C GLU A 382 -8.30 -2.76 2.55
N ILE A 383 -7.41 -3.52 3.19
CA ILE A 383 -6.22 -2.98 3.86
C ILE A 383 -5.33 -2.23 2.85
N TYR A 384 -5.26 -2.74 1.61
CA TYR A 384 -4.46 -2.21 0.52
C TYR A 384 -5.16 -1.12 -0.30
N LEU A 385 -6.44 -0.86 -0.06
CA LEU A 385 -7.23 0.06 -0.88
C LEU A 385 -6.62 1.47 -0.97
N PRO A 386 -6.13 2.10 0.12
CA PRO A 386 -5.47 3.41 0.01
C PRO A 386 -4.27 3.37 -0.94
N THR A 387 -3.43 2.34 -0.85
CA THR A 387 -2.29 2.13 -1.75
C THR A 387 -2.75 1.93 -3.19
N ASN A 388 -3.80 1.13 -3.42
CA ASN A 388 -4.36 0.93 -4.74
C ASN A 388 -4.81 2.26 -5.37
N LYS A 389 -5.59 3.06 -4.62
CA LYS A 389 -6.10 4.35 -5.10
C LYS A 389 -4.99 5.33 -5.44
N ILE A 390 -3.92 5.34 -4.64
CA ILE A 390 -2.74 6.16 -4.93
C ILE A 390 -2.04 5.70 -6.22
N ILE A 391 -1.91 4.39 -6.44
CA ILE A 391 -1.34 3.85 -7.67
C ILE A 391 -2.25 4.12 -8.88
N GLU A 392 -3.56 4.00 -8.74
CA GLU A 392 -4.54 4.35 -9.80
C GLU A 392 -4.40 5.81 -10.26
N LYS A 393 -3.96 6.71 -9.38
CA LYS A 393 -3.67 8.13 -9.70
C LYS A 393 -2.40 8.31 -10.55
N LEU A 394 -1.48 7.34 -10.57
CA LEU A 394 -0.35 7.38 -11.50
C LEU A 394 -0.87 7.21 -12.92
N GLY A 395 -0.31 7.90 -13.90
CA GLY A 395 -0.61 7.61 -15.32
C GLY A 395 -0.32 6.14 -15.65
N LEU A 396 -1.09 5.54 -16.57
CA LEU A 396 -1.00 4.10 -16.92
C LEU A 396 0.43 3.62 -17.22
N GLN A 397 1.26 4.47 -17.82
CA GLN A 397 2.67 4.18 -18.05
C GLN A 397 3.47 4.06 -16.73
N ASN A 398 3.31 5.01 -15.82
CA ASN A 398 3.99 5.00 -14.53
C ASN A 398 3.51 3.85 -13.66
N GLN A 399 2.22 3.52 -13.69
CA GLN A 399 1.68 2.32 -13.03
C GLN A 399 2.42 1.06 -13.51
N ARG A 400 2.44 0.81 -14.82
CA ARG A 400 3.11 -0.36 -15.41
C ARG A 400 4.59 -0.44 -15.05
N LEU A 401 5.29 0.68 -15.06
CA LEU A 401 6.71 0.73 -14.69
C LEU A 401 6.91 0.47 -13.20
N PHE A 402 6.05 1.03 -12.34
CA PHE A 402 6.13 0.84 -10.90
C PHE A 402 5.78 -0.59 -10.48
N THR A 403 4.79 -1.22 -11.11
CA THR A 403 4.41 -2.63 -10.87
C THR A 403 5.57 -3.60 -11.11
N LYS A 404 6.54 -3.27 -11.98
CA LYS A 404 7.76 -4.10 -12.16
C LYS A 404 8.57 -4.23 -10.87
N MET A 405 8.44 -3.29 -9.94
CA MET A 405 9.09 -3.40 -8.62
C MET A 405 8.51 -4.53 -7.77
N GLY A 406 7.30 -5.02 -8.07
CA GLY A 406 6.73 -6.21 -7.45
C GLY A 406 7.51 -7.49 -7.73
N ASN A 407 8.30 -7.53 -8.81
CA ASN A 407 9.10 -8.70 -9.19
C ASN A 407 10.49 -8.75 -8.54
N ILE A 408 10.84 -7.75 -7.73
CA ILE A 408 12.12 -7.72 -7.01
C ILE A 408 11.88 -7.78 -5.51
N PRO A 409 12.82 -8.36 -4.73
CA PRO A 409 12.79 -8.25 -3.28
C PRO A 409 12.74 -6.78 -2.84
N ARG A 410 12.04 -6.50 -1.73
CA ARG A 410 12.05 -5.17 -1.13
C ARG A 410 13.47 -4.86 -0.66
N LEU A 411 14.03 -3.76 -1.12
CA LEU A 411 15.34 -3.28 -0.67
C LEU A 411 15.15 -2.25 0.44
N ALA A 412 16.18 -2.08 1.29
CA ALA A 412 16.18 -1.04 2.31
C ALA A 412 16.10 0.36 1.68
N SER A 413 16.74 0.55 0.53
CA SER A 413 16.63 1.77 -0.27
C SER A 413 16.96 1.53 -1.75
N TYR A 414 16.49 2.43 -2.60
CA TYR A 414 16.66 2.50 -4.05
C TYR A 414 17.29 3.84 -4.41
N ASP A 415 18.34 3.84 -5.22
CA ASP A 415 18.97 5.07 -5.70
C ASP A 415 18.39 5.52 -7.06
N LYS A 416 18.76 6.73 -7.52
CA LYS A 416 18.32 7.22 -8.84
C LYS A 416 18.73 6.27 -9.96
N LEU A 417 19.91 5.66 -9.91
CA LEU A 417 20.38 4.74 -10.95
C LEU A 417 19.47 3.52 -11.08
N PHE A 418 19.04 2.93 -9.96
CA PHE A 418 18.08 1.84 -9.96
C PHE A 418 16.80 2.23 -10.74
N PHE A 419 16.25 3.41 -10.48
CA PHE A 419 15.06 3.88 -11.20
C PHE A 419 15.33 4.16 -12.67
N SER A 420 16.53 4.64 -13.05
CA SER A 420 16.95 4.77 -14.46
C SER A 420 16.85 3.44 -15.19
N TYR A 421 17.31 2.35 -14.55
CA TYR A 421 17.22 1.01 -15.12
C TYR A 421 15.80 0.47 -15.16
N LEU A 422 15.02 0.67 -14.10
CA LEU A 422 13.61 0.25 -14.03
C LEU A 422 12.78 0.79 -15.20
N ILE A 423 13.00 2.07 -15.54
CA ILE A 423 12.25 2.75 -16.60
C ILE A 423 12.97 2.76 -17.95
N ASN A 424 14.21 2.25 -18.02
CA ASN A 424 15.08 2.30 -19.18
C ASN A 424 15.26 3.72 -19.74
N ARG A 425 15.56 4.69 -18.87
CA ARG A 425 15.85 6.09 -19.25
C ARG A 425 17.03 6.63 -18.45
N SER A 426 17.82 7.50 -19.05
CA SER A 426 18.99 8.11 -18.40
C SER A 426 18.60 8.95 -17.18
N ASN A 427 17.48 9.68 -17.26
CA ASN A 427 16.99 10.54 -16.18
C ASN A 427 15.62 10.06 -15.66
N PRO A 428 15.54 9.51 -14.43
CA PRO A 428 14.31 9.01 -13.84
C PRO A 428 13.61 10.05 -12.96
N THR A 429 14.09 11.29 -12.92
CA THR A 429 13.62 12.31 -11.96
C THR A 429 12.12 12.54 -12.07
N SER A 430 11.55 12.68 -13.27
CA SER A 430 10.10 12.86 -13.42
C SER A 430 9.27 11.65 -12.94
N PHE A 431 9.80 10.44 -13.05
CA PHE A 431 9.16 9.22 -12.54
C PHE A 431 9.25 9.15 -11.01
N ILE A 432 10.43 9.43 -10.45
CA ILE A 432 10.65 9.48 -9.01
C ILE A 432 9.80 10.57 -8.36
N ASP A 433 9.74 11.75 -8.98
CA ASP A 433 8.95 12.88 -8.49
C ASP A 433 7.46 12.53 -8.54
N ALA A 434 6.98 11.90 -9.62
CA ALA A 434 5.61 11.41 -9.68
C ALA A 434 5.29 10.44 -8.53
N LEU A 435 6.14 9.45 -8.26
CA LEU A 435 5.92 8.52 -7.15
C LEU A 435 6.01 9.20 -5.77
N SER A 436 6.96 10.12 -5.60
CA SER A 436 7.19 10.85 -4.35
C SER A 436 6.04 11.83 -4.04
N ASN A 437 5.50 12.49 -5.07
CA ASN A 437 4.38 13.42 -4.95
C ASN A 437 3.09 12.76 -4.43
N PHE A 438 2.98 11.45 -4.63
CA PHE A 438 1.88 10.62 -4.15
C PHE A 438 2.23 9.85 -2.87
N GLY A 439 3.42 10.05 -2.30
CA GLY A 439 3.85 9.39 -1.06
C GLY A 439 4.16 7.90 -1.21
N LEU A 440 4.34 7.40 -2.44
CA LEU A 440 4.72 6.00 -2.70
C LEU A 440 6.20 5.72 -2.44
N LEU A 441 7.02 6.78 -2.39
CA LEU A 441 8.44 6.74 -2.04
C LEU A 441 8.72 7.56 -0.76
N ILE A 442 9.54 7.00 0.12
CA ILE A 442 10.09 7.66 1.30
C ILE A 442 11.48 8.16 0.94
N LYS A 443 11.71 9.47 0.99
CA LYS A 443 13.04 10.03 0.71
C LYS A 443 13.90 9.97 1.99
N TYR A 444 14.96 9.17 1.98
CA TYR A 444 15.92 9.11 3.10
C TYR A 444 16.97 10.21 3.02
N ASN A 445 17.47 10.48 1.82
CA ASN A 445 18.44 11.54 1.55
C ASN A 445 18.30 12.00 0.09
N ASN A 446 19.19 12.88 -0.39
CA ASN A 446 19.11 13.41 -1.76
C ASN A 446 19.31 12.36 -2.87
N LYS A 447 19.73 11.14 -2.54
CA LYS A 447 20.09 10.09 -3.50
C LYS A 447 19.24 8.83 -3.37
N ASN A 448 18.69 8.55 -2.19
CA ASN A 448 18.09 7.27 -1.84
C ASN A 448 16.61 7.41 -1.41
N TYR A 449 15.81 6.45 -1.86
CA TYR A 449 14.37 6.34 -1.64
C TYR A 449 14.02 4.97 -1.06
N ALA A 450 12.92 4.82 -0.35
CA ALA A 450 12.42 3.52 0.09
C ALA A 450 10.93 3.38 -0.21
N ILE A 451 10.44 2.15 -0.13
CA ILE A 451 9.03 1.81 -0.37
C ILE A 451 8.49 1.12 0.88
N TYR A 452 7.29 1.51 1.30
CA TYR A 452 6.58 0.86 2.40
C TYR A 452 6.33 -0.62 2.10
N GLN A 453 6.33 -1.45 3.14
CA GLN A 453 6.08 -2.89 2.99
C GLN A 453 4.73 -3.15 2.31
N LEU A 454 3.67 -2.46 2.75
CA LEU A 454 2.32 -2.58 2.18
C LEU A 454 2.29 -2.24 0.68
N THR A 455 2.98 -1.17 0.28
CA THR A 455 3.10 -0.80 -1.13
C THR A 455 3.84 -1.87 -1.93
N HIS A 456 4.95 -2.40 -1.40
CA HIS A 456 5.70 -3.46 -2.08
C HIS A 456 4.88 -4.74 -2.26
N ASN A 457 4.17 -5.19 -1.23
CA ASN A 457 3.28 -6.35 -1.29
C ASN A 457 2.18 -6.15 -2.34
N TYR A 458 1.57 -4.97 -2.39
CA TYR A 458 0.57 -4.66 -3.40
C TYR A 458 1.15 -4.71 -4.83
N LEU A 459 2.38 -4.23 -5.02
CA LEU A 459 3.07 -4.33 -6.31
C LEU A 459 3.38 -5.79 -6.68
N LYS A 460 3.75 -6.66 -5.72
CA LYS A 460 3.90 -8.10 -5.96
C LYS A 460 2.60 -8.71 -6.49
N TYR A 461 1.48 -8.39 -5.85
CA TYR A 461 0.15 -8.82 -6.28
C TYR A 461 -0.18 -8.34 -7.69
N GLN A 462 -0.08 -7.04 -7.94
CA GLN A 462 -0.32 -6.45 -9.25
C GLN A 462 0.58 -7.06 -10.33
N TYR A 463 1.85 -7.36 -10.00
CA TYR A 463 2.76 -8.03 -10.92
C TYR A 463 2.32 -9.46 -11.24
N SER A 464 1.83 -10.22 -10.25
CA SER A 464 1.35 -11.59 -10.45
C SER A 464 0.15 -11.66 -11.41
N LEU A 465 -0.71 -10.64 -11.41
CA LEU A 465 -1.87 -10.54 -12.31
C LEU A 465 -1.48 -10.29 -13.76
N LEU A 466 -0.32 -9.71 -14.03
CA LEU A 466 0.10 -9.33 -15.38
C LEU A 466 0.40 -10.52 -16.30
N LYS A 467 0.36 -11.78 -15.79
CA LYS A 467 0.61 -13.03 -16.55
C LYS A 467 1.74 -12.90 -17.58
N LEU A 468 2.82 -12.21 -17.21
CA LEU A 468 3.92 -11.98 -18.14
C LEU A 468 4.63 -13.32 -18.40
N PRO A 469 4.88 -13.70 -19.67
CA PRO A 469 5.58 -14.93 -19.97
C PRO A 469 6.95 -14.93 -19.28
N ASN A 470 7.28 -16.04 -18.62
CA ASN A 470 8.43 -16.27 -17.73
C ASN A 470 9.84 -16.04 -18.35
N ASN A 471 9.96 -15.47 -19.55
CA ASN A 471 11.21 -15.37 -20.27
C ASN A 471 11.69 -13.91 -20.38
N ASN A 472 12.84 -13.64 -19.75
CA ASN A 472 13.76 -12.51 -19.97
C ASN A 472 13.56 -11.18 -19.22
N ASN A 473 12.58 -11.04 -18.32
CA ASN A 473 12.36 -9.78 -17.59
C ASN A 473 13.36 -9.45 -16.46
N TYR A 474 14.44 -10.22 -16.28
CA TYR A 474 15.46 -9.97 -15.24
C TYR A 474 16.77 -9.35 -15.77
N LEU A 475 16.94 -9.27 -17.10
CA LEU A 475 18.18 -8.75 -17.70
C LEU A 475 18.45 -7.30 -17.30
N TRP A 476 17.43 -6.45 -17.18
CA TRP A 476 17.62 -5.05 -16.78
C TRP A 476 18.02 -4.89 -15.31
N VAL A 477 17.54 -5.76 -14.40
CA VAL A 477 17.99 -5.79 -12.99
C VAL A 477 19.45 -6.25 -12.92
N TYR A 478 19.80 -7.27 -13.72
CA TYR A 478 21.17 -7.74 -13.86
C TYR A 478 22.09 -6.66 -14.44
N ASP A 479 21.66 -5.92 -15.47
CA ASP A 479 22.42 -4.83 -16.07
C ASP A 479 22.53 -3.60 -15.14
N ALA A 480 21.52 -3.35 -14.31
CA ALA A 480 21.55 -2.33 -13.25
C ALA A 480 22.62 -2.63 -12.20
N ILE A 481 22.65 -3.87 -11.72
CA ILE A 481 23.59 -4.37 -10.72
C ILE A 481 25.02 -4.49 -11.30
N LYS A 482 25.13 -4.77 -12.60
CA LYS A 482 26.41 -4.97 -13.30
C LYS A 482 27.02 -3.66 -13.80
N SER A 483 26.24 -2.59 -13.90
CA SER A 483 26.74 -1.24 -14.18
C SER A 483 27.80 -0.84 -13.15
N GLU A 484 28.86 -0.17 -13.59
CA GLU A 484 30.13 -0.08 -12.85
C GLU A 484 30.08 0.61 -11.48
N TYR A 485 28.93 1.13 -11.05
CA TYR A 485 28.74 1.91 -9.83
C TYR A 485 28.35 1.11 -8.57
N TYR A 486 27.84 -0.11 -8.66
CA TYR A 486 27.60 -0.97 -7.48
C TYR A 486 28.88 -1.70 -6.99
N LYS A 487 30.04 -1.35 -7.56
CA LYS A 487 31.35 -1.87 -7.14
C LYS A 487 31.69 -1.68 -5.65
N PRO A 488 31.28 -0.60 -4.94
CA PRO A 488 31.63 -0.40 -3.53
C PRO A 488 30.78 -1.18 -2.52
N PHE A 489 29.53 -1.52 -2.87
CA PHE A 489 28.56 -2.08 -1.90
C PHE A 489 28.31 -3.58 -2.01
N LEU A 490 28.81 -4.24 -3.06
CA LEU A 490 28.79 -5.70 -3.17
C LEU A 490 30.17 -6.25 -2.80
N ILE A 491 30.25 -6.84 -1.60
CA ILE A 491 31.39 -7.64 -1.17
C ILE A 491 31.62 -8.73 -2.23
N THR A 492 32.88 -9.05 -2.49
CA THR A 492 33.36 -9.77 -3.68
C THR A 492 32.75 -11.18 -3.86
N GLU A 493 32.05 -11.69 -2.86
CA GLU A 493 31.42 -13.02 -2.84
C GLU A 493 29.95 -13.00 -3.25
N GLU A 494 29.17 -11.97 -2.91
CA GLU A 494 27.81 -11.76 -3.45
C GLU A 494 27.86 -11.53 -4.96
N LYS A 495 28.93 -10.90 -5.45
CA LYS A 495 29.28 -10.77 -6.87
C LYS A 495 29.44 -12.12 -7.59
N LYS A 496 29.84 -13.20 -6.89
CA LYS A 496 29.98 -14.54 -7.48
C LYS A 496 28.71 -15.37 -7.32
N LEU A 497 27.99 -15.19 -6.21
CA LEU A 497 26.72 -15.89 -5.95
C LEU A 497 25.65 -15.46 -6.98
N PHE A 498 25.44 -14.16 -7.17
CA PHE A 498 24.47 -13.64 -8.14
C PHE A 498 24.87 -13.92 -9.60
N LYS A 499 26.16 -13.92 -9.91
CA LYS A 499 26.68 -14.22 -11.26
C LYS A 499 26.53 -15.70 -11.65
N ASN A 500 26.39 -16.59 -10.67
CA ASN A 500 26.22 -18.03 -10.90
C ASN A 500 24.74 -18.47 -10.84
N ILE A 501 23.88 -17.80 -10.06
CA ILE A 501 22.44 -18.11 -10.00
C ILE A 501 21.72 -17.70 -11.30
N TYR A 502 22.14 -16.61 -11.95
CA TYR A 502 21.41 -16.02 -13.10
C TYR A 502 22.02 -16.29 -14.48
N ARG A 503 22.97 -17.22 -14.61
CA ARG A 503 23.53 -17.66 -15.91
C ARG A 503 22.98 -19.03 -16.34
N ALA A 504 21.72 -19.10 -16.78
CA ALA A 504 21.29 -19.68 -18.07
C ALA A 504 19.80 -20.13 -18.08
N PRO A 505 19.08 -19.95 -19.21
CA PRO A 505 17.65 -20.23 -19.34
C PRO A 505 17.34 -21.61 -19.96
N ASN A 506 18.03 -22.69 -19.59
CA ASN A 506 17.69 -24.04 -20.09
C ASN A 506 18.05 -25.15 -19.09
N GLU A 507 17.03 -25.85 -18.60
CA GLU A 507 17.09 -26.84 -17.50
C GLU A 507 18.00 -28.05 -17.76
N ARG A 508 18.20 -28.46 -19.02
CA ARG A 508 19.03 -29.64 -19.34
C ARG A 508 20.54 -29.46 -19.18
N TRP A 509 21.02 -28.23 -19.02
CA TRP A 509 22.46 -27.93 -18.90
C TRP A 509 22.92 -27.64 -17.46
N ALA A 510 21.99 -27.45 -16.51
CA ALA A 510 22.28 -27.11 -15.12
C ALA A 510 22.89 -28.29 -14.33
N THR A 511 22.44 -29.52 -14.56
CA THR A 511 22.90 -30.73 -13.85
C THR A 511 24.36 -31.08 -14.13
N LYS A 512 24.85 -30.88 -15.37
CA LYS A 512 26.27 -31.10 -15.72
C LYS A 512 27.21 -30.03 -15.15
N ARG A 513 26.71 -28.81 -14.90
CA ARG A 513 27.50 -27.74 -14.28
C ARG A 513 27.50 -27.81 -12.75
N ILE A 514 26.48 -28.37 -12.11
CA ILE A 514 26.49 -28.61 -10.65
C ILE A 514 27.62 -29.58 -10.26
N SER A 515 27.94 -30.59 -11.08
CA SER A 515 29.09 -31.47 -10.83
C SER A 515 30.43 -30.73 -11.02
N HIS A 516 30.53 -29.86 -12.03
CA HIS A 516 31.70 -29.00 -12.26
C HIS A 516 31.87 -27.91 -11.20
N PHE A 517 30.78 -27.38 -10.65
CA PHE A 517 30.75 -26.40 -9.57
C PHE A 517 31.17 -27.03 -8.24
N ARG A 518 30.71 -28.26 -7.96
CA ARG A 518 31.22 -29.09 -6.85
C ARG A 518 32.71 -29.38 -6.97
N LYS A 519 33.22 -29.58 -8.19
CA LYS A 519 34.66 -29.75 -8.46
C LYS A 519 35.45 -28.44 -8.31
N PHE A 520 34.91 -27.32 -8.79
CA PHE A 520 35.53 -25.99 -8.68
C PHE A 520 35.60 -25.46 -7.24
N ILE A 521 34.60 -25.75 -6.41
CA ILE A 521 34.60 -25.43 -4.97
C ILE A 521 35.60 -26.30 -4.21
N ARG A 522 35.86 -27.53 -4.67
CA ARG A 522 36.85 -28.44 -4.07
C ARG A 522 38.29 -27.98 -4.27
N ASP A 523 38.56 -27.23 -5.35
CA ASP A 523 39.92 -26.90 -5.79
C ASP A 523 40.43 -25.49 -5.37
N ARG A 524 39.61 -24.65 -4.73
CA ARG A 524 40.03 -23.29 -4.29
C ARG A 524 39.64 -22.98 -2.84
N ASN A 525 40.40 -23.54 -1.91
CA ASN A 525 40.58 -22.99 -0.56
C ASN A 525 41.60 -21.84 -0.61
N ILE A 526 41.52 -20.92 0.36
CA ILE A 526 42.44 -19.80 0.69
C ILE A 526 41.81 -18.41 0.43
N LYS A 527 41.61 -17.67 1.54
CA LYS A 527 41.13 -16.26 1.75
C LYS A 527 39.67 -16.03 2.17
N PHE A 528 39.24 -16.64 3.29
CA PHE A 528 37.93 -16.38 3.91
C PHE A 528 37.95 -15.68 5.29
N PHE A 529 39.13 -15.34 5.83
CA PHE A 529 39.23 -14.85 7.22
C PHE A 529 38.84 -13.37 7.45
N ASN A 530 38.61 -12.57 6.40
CA ASN A 530 38.23 -11.15 6.53
C ASN A 530 36.73 -10.88 6.76
N LEU A 531 35.87 -11.90 6.72
CA LEU A 531 34.43 -11.74 6.96
C LEU A 531 34.05 -11.64 8.44
N ARG A 532 34.93 -12.07 9.36
CA ARG A 532 34.65 -12.09 10.81
C ARG A 532 34.66 -10.69 11.44
N SER A 533 35.51 -9.77 10.95
CA SER A 533 35.51 -8.37 11.41
C SER A 533 34.30 -7.60 10.88
N VAL A 534 33.88 -7.86 9.64
CA VAL A 534 32.70 -7.26 9.03
C VAL A 534 31.42 -7.73 9.73
N MET A 535 31.33 -9.01 10.12
CA MET A 535 30.18 -9.51 10.89
C MET A 535 30.16 -9.03 12.36
N ALA A 536 31.32 -8.75 12.96
CA ALA A 536 31.40 -8.15 14.29
C ALA A 536 30.96 -6.68 14.30
N GLU A 537 31.28 -5.90 13.26
CA GLU A 537 30.78 -4.53 13.07
C GLU A 537 29.27 -4.52 12.74
N TRP A 538 28.76 -5.52 12.01
CA TRP A 538 27.32 -5.66 11.72
C TRP A 538 26.47 -6.01 12.96
N ASN A 539 27.00 -6.80 13.90
CA ASN A 539 26.31 -7.11 15.16
C ASN A 539 26.20 -5.90 16.11
N PHE A 540 26.92 -4.81 15.86
CA PHE A 540 26.87 -3.59 16.66
C PHE A 540 25.76 -2.61 16.24
N TYR A 541 25.26 -2.72 14.99
CA TYR A 541 24.26 -1.80 14.44
C TYR A 541 22.85 -2.38 14.31
N PHE A 542 22.67 -3.70 14.50
CA PHE A 542 21.35 -4.35 14.46
C PHE A 542 21.24 -5.48 15.49
N PRO A 543 20.28 -5.44 16.45
CA PRO A 543 19.92 -6.63 17.19
C PRO A 543 19.23 -7.64 16.22
N PRO A 544 19.60 -8.92 16.22
CA PRO A 544 19.12 -9.86 15.22
C PRO A 544 17.85 -10.58 15.68
N SER A 545 16.75 -10.39 14.95
CA SER A 545 15.63 -11.36 15.03
C SER A 545 14.88 -11.60 13.72
N HIS A 546 14.89 -10.68 12.75
CA HIS A 546 13.95 -10.75 11.61
C HIS A 546 14.56 -11.28 10.31
N LEU A 547 15.87 -11.15 10.12
CA LEU A 547 16.59 -11.76 8.99
C LEU A 547 16.78 -13.28 9.15
N ILE A 548 16.62 -13.81 10.37
CA ILE A 548 16.88 -15.21 10.71
C ILE A 548 15.70 -16.14 10.34
N GLN A 549 14.50 -15.60 10.08
CA GLN A 549 13.27 -16.40 9.94
C GLN A 549 12.76 -16.59 8.51
N SER A 550 13.41 -16.03 7.48
CA SER A 550 12.98 -16.38 6.11
C SER A 550 13.30 -17.85 5.85
N ASN A 551 12.35 -18.61 5.30
CA ASN A 551 12.55 -20.03 4.96
C ASN A 551 13.78 -20.23 4.03
N GLU A 552 14.11 -19.21 3.25
CA GLU A 552 15.33 -19.15 2.44
C GLU A 552 16.59 -18.97 3.32
N PHE A 553 16.58 -18.09 4.32
CA PHE A 553 17.68 -17.96 5.28
C PHE A 553 17.81 -19.23 6.14
N VAL A 554 16.72 -19.86 6.58
CA VAL A 554 16.77 -21.14 7.31
C VAL A 554 17.31 -22.26 6.42
N LEU A 555 16.96 -22.29 5.13
CA LEU A 555 17.51 -23.24 4.16
C LEU A 555 19.01 -22.99 3.93
N TYR A 556 19.41 -21.74 3.66
CA TYR A 556 20.81 -21.33 3.47
C TYR A 556 21.65 -21.51 4.74
N TYR A 557 21.09 -21.24 5.92
CA TYR A 557 21.70 -21.44 7.22
C TYR A 557 21.77 -22.92 7.59
N SER A 558 20.81 -23.77 7.22
CA SER A 558 20.90 -25.22 7.42
C SER A 558 21.96 -25.85 6.51
N ILE A 559 22.08 -25.35 5.27
CA ILE A 559 23.14 -25.74 4.32
C ILE A 559 24.50 -25.24 4.82
N PHE A 560 24.58 -23.99 5.28
CA PHE A 560 25.75 -23.40 5.91
C PHE A 560 26.15 -24.15 7.19
N ARG A 561 25.20 -24.53 8.05
CA ARG A 561 25.44 -25.30 9.29
C ARG A 561 25.87 -26.73 9.01
N LYS A 562 25.28 -27.42 8.02
CA LYS A 562 25.75 -28.74 7.55
C LYS A 562 27.16 -28.64 6.94
N PHE A 563 27.47 -27.54 6.27
CA PHE A 563 28.80 -27.25 5.71
C PHE A 563 29.82 -26.89 6.80
N LEU A 564 29.41 -26.11 7.81
CA LEU A 564 30.22 -25.70 8.95
C LEU A 564 30.50 -26.88 9.89
N ILE A 565 29.51 -27.74 10.17
CA ILE A 565 29.72 -28.97 10.96
C ILE A 565 30.64 -29.93 10.20
N LYS A 566 30.49 -30.08 8.87
CA LYS A 566 31.39 -30.93 8.08
C LYS A 566 32.83 -30.38 8.03
N ASN A 567 32.99 -29.06 7.91
CA ASN A 567 34.32 -28.43 7.88
C ASN A 567 34.95 -28.24 9.26
N ILE A 568 34.16 -28.03 10.32
CA ILE A 568 34.66 -28.05 11.70
C ILE A 568 35.07 -29.47 12.06
N VAL A 569 34.30 -30.50 11.69
CA VAL A 569 34.72 -31.89 11.90
C VAL A 569 36.00 -32.20 11.13
N ILE A 570 36.17 -31.70 9.89
CA ILE A 570 37.42 -31.86 9.11
C ILE A 570 38.58 -31.10 9.74
N SER A 571 38.43 -29.81 10.08
CA SER A 571 39.48 -29.03 10.74
C SER A 571 39.81 -29.51 12.16
N PHE A 572 38.84 -30.08 12.87
CA PHE A 572 39.04 -30.70 14.19
C PHE A 572 39.70 -32.08 14.07
N THR A 573 39.39 -32.87 13.04
CA THR A 573 40.13 -34.12 12.75
C THR A 573 41.53 -33.86 12.23
N GLU A 574 41.76 -32.80 11.44
CA GLU A 574 43.09 -32.36 11.00
C GLU A 574 43.92 -31.79 12.15
N ALA A 575 43.31 -31.04 13.07
CA ALA A 575 43.96 -30.56 14.29
C ALA A 575 44.29 -31.72 15.26
N ILE A 576 43.38 -32.68 15.43
CA ILE A 576 43.62 -33.91 16.21
C ILE A 576 44.71 -34.75 15.55
N ALA A 577 44.71 -34.91 14.23
CA ALA A 577 45.76 -35.62 13.50
C ALA A 577 47.11 -34.92 13.64
N SER A 578 47.15 -33.58 13.62
CA SER A 578 48.37 -32.80 13.83
C SER A 578 48.87 -32.91 15.27
N LEU A 579 47.97 -32.90 16.26
CA LEU A 579 48.32 -33.11 17.67
C LEU A 579 48.78 -34.55 17.96
N LEU A 580 48.15 -35.55 17.34
CA LEU A 580 48.58 -36.95 17.40
C LEU A 580 49.94 -37.12 16.74
N PHE A 581 50.18 -36.48 15.60
CA PHE A 581 51.47 -36.49 14.91
C PHE A 581 52.57 -35.83 15.76
N LEU A 582 52.28 -34.69 16.38
CA LEU A 582 53.18 -34.05 17.35
C LEU A 582 53.46 -34.94 18.56
N ASN A 583 52.46 -35.62 19.11
CA ASN A 583 52.63 -36.53 20.24
C ASN A 583 53.45 -37.79 19.86
N ILE A 584 53.28 -38.28 18.63
CA ILE A 584 54.11 -39.35 18.06
C ILE A 584 55.56 -38.87 17.90
N LEU A 585 55.78 -37.65 17.40
CA LEU A 585 57.12 -37.05 17.28
C LEU A 585 57.78 -36.85 18.65
N PHE A 586 57.04 -36.41 19.67
CA PHE A 586 57.55 -36.28 21.03
C PHE A 586 57.93 -37.64 21.65
N LYS A 587 57.07 -38.66 21.50
CA LYS A 587 57.40 -40.03 21.95
C LYS A 587 58.56 -40.65 21.18
N LEU A 588 58.66 -40.40 19.88
CA LEU A 588 59.82 -40.81 19.09
C LEU A 588 61.07 -40.10 19.58
N HIS A 589 61.01 -38.80 19.88
CA HIS A 589 62.14 -38.06 20.45
C HIS A 589 62.59 -38.65 21.79
N GLU A 590 61.66 -38.97 22.69
CA GLU A 590 61.93 -39.57 24.00
C GLU A 590 62.57 -40.97 23.88
N ILE A 591 62.08 -41.79 22.95
CA ILE A 591 62.69 -43.08 22.61
C ILE A 591 64.09 -42.89 22.01
N ILE A 592 64.31 -41.84 21.21
CA ILE A 592 65.56 -41.62 20.48
C ILE A 592 66.67 -41.04 21.36
N GLN A 593 66.34 -40.36 22.48
CA GLN A 593 67.33 -40.02 23.51
C GLN A 593 68.02 -41.26 24.10
N THR A 594 67.51 -42.47 23.85
CA THR A 594 68.12 -43.73 24.29
C THR A 594 68.97 -44.45 23.23
N THR A 595 69.13 -43.89 22.01
CA THR A 595 69.79 -44.60 20.88
C THR A 595 70.90 -43.81 20.17
N ASN A 596 71.86 -44.55 19.60
CA ASN A 596 73.15 -44.09 19.04
C ASN A 596 73.10 -42.91 18.06
N SER A 597 74.18 -42.12 18.08
CA SER A 597 74.40 -40.83 17.41
C SER A 597 74.04 -40.73 15.92
N LEU A 598 74.14 -41.82 15.14
CA LEU A 598 73.80 -41.80 13.70
C LEU A 598 72.28 -41.66 13.45
N SER A 599 71.46 -42.20 14.35
CA SER A 599 70.00 -42.12 14.27
C SER A 599 69.47 -40.72 14.62
N ILE A 600 70.22 -39.99 15.45
CA ILE A 600 69.93 -38.58 15.79
C ILE A 600 70.10 -37.68 14.56
N LEU A 601 71.16 -37.90 13.75
CA LEU A 601 71.41 -37.09 12.55
C LEU A 601 70.32 -37.25 11.49
N ILE A 602 69.97 -38.50 11.13
CA ILE A 602 68.94 -38.77 10.11
C ILE A 602 67.58 -38.25 10.59
N LEU A 603 67.25 -38.40 11.87
CA LEU A 603 65.98 -37.92 12.41
C LEU A 603 65.92 -36.39 12.50
N SER A 604 67.03 -35.73 12.84
CA SER A 604 67.11 -34.26 12.86
C SER A 604 66.88 -33.68 11.45
N VAL A 605 67.40 -34.31 10.40
CA VAL A 605 67.09 -33.95 9.01
C VAL A 605 65.61 -34.15 8.67
N VAL A 606 64.99 -35.25 9.11
CA VAL A 606 63.56 -35.53 8.88
C VAL A 606 62.66 -34.54 9.66
N LEU A 607 63.04 -34.16 10.88
CA LEU A 607 62.34 -33.17 11.69
C LEU A 607 62.45 -31.76 11.07
N VAL A 608 63.65 -31.35 10.66
CA VAL A 608 63.87 -30.07 9.97
C VAL A 608 63.09 -30.02 8.66
N PHE A 609 63.12 -31.09 7.87
CA PHE A 609 62.34 -31.18 6.63
C PHE A 609 60.83 -31.11 6.91
N SER A 610 60.34 -31.80 7.94
CA SER A 610 58.92 -31.79 8.33
C SER A 610 58.48 -30.41 8.86
N MET A 611 59.34 -29.71 9.60
CA MET A 611 59.10 -28.33 10.04
C MET A 611 59.09 -27.36 8.86
N ILE A 612 60.01 -27.48 7.91
CA ILE A 612 60.03 -26.66 6.69
C ILE A 612 58.73 -26.87 5.89
N VAL A 613 58.27 -28.12 5.72
CA VAL A 613 57.00 -28.41 5.05
C VAL A 613 55.83 -27.79 5.82
N CYS A 614 55.79 -27.88 7.15
CA CYS A 614 54.77 -27.21 7.98
C CYS A 614 54.81 -25.69 7.84
N ILE A 615 55.98 -25.06 7.84
CA ILE A 615 56.16 -23.62 7.68
C ILE A 615 55.71 -23.17 6.28
N ILE A 616 56.03 -23.93 5.23
CA ILE A 616 55.56 -23.68 3.86
C ILE A 616 54.03 -23.79 3.78
N CYS A 617 53.44 -24.82 4.40
CA CYS A 617 51.99 -24.97 4.47
C CYS A 617 51.33 -23.80 5.24
N LEU A 618 51.94 -23.31 6.32
CA LEU A 618 51.45 -22.17 7.09
C LEU A 618 51.62 -20.83 6.35
N LEU A 619 52.74 -20.64 5.63
CA LEU A 619 53.01 -19.49 4.75
C LEU A 619 51.95 -19.34 3.65
N LEU A 620 51.46 -20.46 3.12
CA LEU A 620 50.41 -20.49 2.10
C LEU A 620 49.00 -20.23 2.68
N TYR A 621 48.80 -20.37 4.00
CA TYR A 621 47.48 -20.34 4.64
C TYR A 621 47.11 -18.97 5.25
N ASP A 622 47.96 -18.37 6.09
CA ASP A 622 47.73 -17.02 6.67
C ASP A 622 49.00 -16.44 7.34
N LYS A 623 49.38 -15.20 7.00
CA LYS A 623 50.54 -14.49 7.59
C LYS A 623 50.44 -14.31 9.12
N LYS A 624 49.23 -14.18 9.68
CA LYS A 624 49.06 -13.90 11.11
C LYS A 624 49.29 -15.16 11.96
N ILE A 625 48.92 -16.33 11.45
CA ILE A 625 49.15 -17.62 12.09
C ILE A 625 50.65 -17.96 12.05
N LEU A 626 51.31 -17.66 10.92
CA LEU A 626 52.76 -17.83 10.79
C LEU A 626 53.53 -16.99 11.83
N VAL A 627 53.16 -15.73 12.04
CA VAL A 627 53.83 -14.87 13.04
C VAL A 627 53.66 -15.43 14.46
N ASN A 628 52.49 -15.95 14.80
CA ASN A 628 52.26 -16.56 16.12
C ASN A 628 52.99 -17.90 16.28
N PHE A 629 53.09 -18.70 15.22
CA PHE A 629 53.85 -19.94 15.22
C PHE A 629 55.36 -19.68 15.33
N LEU A 630 55.88 -18.68 14.60
CA LEU A 630 57.29 -18.27 14.71
C LEU A 630 57.61 -17.73 16.12
N ARG A 631 56.70 -16.97 16.74
CA ARG A 631 56.85 -16.53 18.14
C ARG A 631 56.80 -17.70 19.13
N PHE A 632 55.99 -18.72 18.85
CA PHE A 632 55.95 -19.93 19.65
C PHE A 632 57.25 -20.74 19.51
N LEU A 633 57.80 -20.84 18.29
CA LEU A 633 59.10 -21.48 18.07
C LEU A 633 60.24 -20.72 18.74
N ASP A 634 60.25 -19.38 18.66
CA ASP A 634 61.21 -18.53 19.37
C ASP A 634 61.09 -18.72 20.90
N PHE A 635 59.87 -18.82 21.43
CA PHE A 635 59.63 -19.12 22.85
C PHE A 635 60.14 -20.52 23.25
N VAL A 636 59.88 -21.55 22.43
CA VAL A 636 60.39 -22.91 22.66
C VAL A 636 61.91 -22.91 22.59
N TRP A 637 62.50 -22.25 21.60
CA TRP A 637 63.95 -22.11 21.41
C TRP A 637 64.62 -21.49 22.64
N GLN A 638 64.10 -20.34 23.11
CA GLN A 638 64.58 -19.65 24.32
C GLN A 638 64.47 -20.52 25.59
N LYS A 639 63.54 -21.48 25.62
CA LYS A 639 63.34 -22.40 26.75
C LYS A 639 64.22 -23.65 26.66
N THR A 640 64.67 -24.03 25.47
CA THR A 640 65.49 -25.24 25.23
C THR A 640 66.97 -24.94 25.02
N SER A 641 67.37 -23.68 24.81
CA SER A 641 68.75 -23.27 24.52
C SER A 641 69.65 -23.19 25.78
N THR A 642 69.71 -24.24 26.58
CA THR A 642 70.70 -24.37 27.68
C THR A 642 71.90 -25.27 27.33
N SER A 643 72.03 -25.71 26.07
CA SER A 643 73.20 -26.50 25.62
C SER A 643 73.85 -25.86 24.40
N ASP A 644 75.16 -25.60 24.51
CA ASP A 644 75.99 -24.91 23.51
C ASP A 644 75.99 -25.54 22.11
N SER A 645 75.52 -26.80 21.95
CA SER A 645 75.49 -27.51 20.67
C SER A 645 74.31 -27.17 19.74
N MET A 646 73.35 -26.34 20.17
CA MET A 646 72.17 -25.96 19.36
C MET A 646 72.30 -24.58 18.69
N VAL A 647 73.36 -23.82 18.97
CA VAL A 647 73.46 -22.40 18.54
C VAL A 647 73.91 -22.24 17.06
N GLU A 648 74.56 -23.25 16.47
CA GLU A 648 75.08 -23.19 15.08
C GLU A 648 74.06 -23.60 14.00
N LEU A 649 72.87 -24.09 14.36
CA LEU A 649 71.86 -24.65 13.45
C LEU A 649 70.62 -23.75 13.41
#